data_AF-A0A8J3NTU5-F1
#
_entry.id   AF-A0A8J3NTU5-F1
#
_cell.length_a   1.000
_cell.length_b   1.000
_cell.length_c   1.000
_cell.angle_alpha   90.00
_cell.angle_beta   90.00
_cell.angle_gamma   90.00
#
_symmetry.space_group_name_H-M   'P 1'
#
loop_
_entity.id
_entity.type
_entity.pdbx_description
1 polymer ?
#
loop_
_entity_poly.entity_id
_entity_poly.type
_entity_poly.pdbx_seq_one_letter_code
_entity_poly.pdbx_strand_id
1 'polypeptide(L)'
;MGLYTNLLTANPDSWPAPIRPVADHAWALATATLFGVGTHAAVRRYYQRVPRPPWSGDNPYPALEAFTEERAAVFFGRSDEVHELAARTMDKTPERRFIPVVGPSGAGKSSLVLAGALPLLARQRGWRIVEPITPGTAPVDALAGALTAPNPGTPLAKASLARELAAEAEGAVAAFSAGRMMPRPTTFVMCLERLRASAGRIVLVVDQLEEAVTSAAKEDRHKFVALLEAAVRHTPRLLVLCTLRSEFLGHFQQGPGSSMFRNPFPVNVMSPARLREVIEKPAIAAGVTLEAGLTDLIIAENRGADVLPLLSYLLHELYARHARDKFLSIREYRDASGDDGPIANRADAALVQAVSELTSRGCVDPRGLVLETLLGFVTLKNTEDADGADIRATRRRQPYAELSEEAQLVVDHFVDAYLLTSHEVARTGVKVIDLAHEALLRQWQPLADQISRHAEMLLRRTELEPLARAWDAVDRRVDYLISGERLRQAEQHATGATTLVKEFLTAAREYERMELDRRADAAARESMAELDPEAAVQLARAALLEVSQTPIARHALYDAWAAGLRAALRGHDHVVLSVAWSVDGRLASGSGDRTVRVWSADGRLLHTLMGHEEAVWSVAWSSGGLLASGGEDHTVRVWSTDGQLLHTLMGHEDTVRSVAWSVDGRLASGSKDGTIRVWSADGQQIHVLSGHESWVWSVAWSEDGLLASGGQDNTVRIWSGDGQMLHTLMGHEDPVRSVAWSGSDRLASGSEDGTVRVWSPEGQILHVLTGHDRWVWSVAWSEDGLLASGGEDSTVRVWSEDGQTLHTVASPGGWVLAVAWAGNGLLASGTQDRMVRVWSVDRQLLRLVDIGGGAVGSVAWSADGRLATGADDSSVRVWSADGQLLCTLIGPVHVVDMLAWSGDGLLATLSAETFAGDDSSVRVWSADGQLLCVVTGHHEDVRSVAWSADGRLATGGHEGLVRVWSAEGQLLSTLISHDGPLQPPEGELVRRWPGFNRWVWSLAWSVDGLLASGNADSTVRVWADGQVLHTLTGHEGAVRSVAWSADGLLLASGGEDGTVRVWSADGQLQRILTGHNDEIHRVAWSADGLLASGSKHGTVQVWSRDGQLLRILTGHEDPIISLAWAPNGLLASGSGDGTVLMRSVSLQFADLIEVSLVPSFRRLSSEERRRALLPPPPLDDEAGDADQRHS
;
A
#
# COMPACT_ATOMS: atom_id res chain seq x y z
N MET A 1 -35.42 -24.35 62.39
CA MET A 1 -36.28 -24.89 63.47
C MET A 1 -37.74 -24.57 63.23
N GLY A 2 -38.18 -23.30 63.20
CA GLY A 2 -39.60 -22.96 62.99
C GLY A 2 -40.28 -23.59 61.76
N LEU A 3 -39.55 -23.72 60.64
CA LEU A 3 -40.05 -24.41 59.44
C LEU A 3 -40.33 -25.91 59.67
N TYR A 4 -39.43 -26.59 60.38
CA TYR A 4 -39.59 -28.01 60.75
C TYR A 4 -40.67 -28.20 61.81
N THR A 5 -40.80 -27.27 62.76
CA THR A 5 -41.89 -27.30 63.75
C THR A 5 -43.24 -27.21 63.06
N ASN A 6 -43.40 -26.33 62.07
CA ASN A 6 -44.63 -26.21 61.29
C ASN A 6 -44.91 -27.44 60.41
N LEU A 7 -43.87 -28.08 59.85
CA LEU A 7 -44.01 -29.33 59.09
C LEU A 7 -44.39 -30.52 59.97
N LEU A 8 -43.97 -30.53 61.24
CA LEU A 8 -44.22 -31.61 62.20
C LEU A 8 -45.56 -31.49 62.96
N THR A 9 -46.15 -30.29 63.05
CA THR A 9 -47.40 -30.05 63.80
C THR A 9 -48.64 -29.87 62.93
N ALA A 10 -48.48 -29.70 61.62
CA ALA A 10 -49.59 -29.52 60.69
C ALA A 10 -50.19 -30.87 60.23
N ASN A 11 -51.50 -30.88 59.95
CA ASN A 11 -52.23 -32.08 59.55
C ASN A 11 -51.77 -32.56 58.14
N PRO A 12 -51.21 -33.77 57.97
CA PRO A 12 -50.63 -34.26 56.71
C PRO A 12 -51.58 -34.21 55.50
N ASP A 13 -52.88 -34.27 55.76
CA ASP A 13 -53.90 -34.26 54.70
C ASP A 13 -54.11 -32.91 54.03
N SER A 14 -53.65 -31.83 54.67
CA SER A 14 -53.79 -30.46 54.16
C SER A 14 -52.68 -30.03 53.17
N TRP A 15 -51.67 -30.87 52.96
CA TRP A 15 -50.53 -30.53 52.11
C TRP A 15 -50.73 -30.95 50.65
N PRO A 16 -50.33 -30.11 49.67
CA PRO A 16 -50.26 -30.49 48.26
C PRO A 16 -49.41 -31.75 48.06
N ALA A 17 -49.84 -32.65 47.17
CA ALA A 17 -49.21 -33.94 46.88
C ALA A 17 -47.67 -33.94 46.75
N PRO A 18 -46.98 -32.93 46.15
CA PRO A 18 -45.53 -32.93 46.04
C PRO A 18 -44.78 -32.66 47.37
N ILE A 19 -45.43 -32.14 48.40
CA ILE A 19 -44.78 -31.74 49.68
C ILE A 19 -44.88 -32.84 50.75
N ARG A 20 -45.84 -33.77 50.61
CA ARG A 20 -46.04 -34.90 51.55
C ARG A 20 -44.76 -35.75 51.79
N PRO A 21 -43.94 -36.10 50.79
CA PRO A 21 -42.72 -36.88 51.01
C PRO A 21 -41.68 -36.17 51.91
N VAL A 22 -41.68 -34.83 51.90
CA VAL A 22 -40.75 -34.00 52.68
C VAL A 22 -41.18 -33.95 54.16
N ALA A 23 -42.50 -33.99 54.42
CA ALA A 23 -43.05 -34.04 55.78
C ALA A 23 -42.69 -35.36 56.48
N ASP A 24 -42.74 -36.48 55.77
CA ASP A 24 -42.39 -37.82 56.32
C ASP A 24 -40.91 -37.90 56.76
N HIS A 25 -40.03 -37.10 56.15
CA HIS A 25 -38.61 -37.02 56.48
C HIS A 25 -38.24 -35.80 57.35
N ALA A 26 -39.22 -35.00 57.78
CA ALA A 26 -38.98 -33.76 58.51
C ALA A 26 -38.26 -33.98 59.85
N TRP A 27 -38.52 -35.10 60.54
CA TRP A 27 -37.79 -35.46 61.75
C TRP A 27 -36.32 -35.74 61.45
N ALA A 28 -36.01 -36.54 60.42
CA ALA A 28 -34.64 -36.86 60.02
C ALA A 28 -33.87 -35.60 59.61
N LEU A 29 -34.50 -34.72 58.81
CA LEU A 29 -33.96 -33.43 58.40
C LEU A 29 -33.74 -32.49 59.60
N ALA A 30 -34.65 -32.46 60.58
CA ALA A 30 -34.50 -31.67 61.80
C ALA A 30 -33.33 -32.15 62.66
N THR A 31 -33.16 -33.47 62.86
CA THR A 31 -32.00 -34.05 63.56
C THR A 31 -30.68 -33.79 62.83
N ALA A 32 -30.65 -33.94 61.50
CA ALA A 32 -29.45 -33.64 60.70
C ALA A 32 -29.08 -32.14 60.79
N THR A 33 -30.08 -31.25 60.78
CA THR A 33 -29.88 -29.81 60.95
C THR A 33 -29.36 -29.47 62.35
N LEU A 34 -29.93 -30.06 63.41
CA LEU A 34 -29.46 -29.87 64.79
C LEU A 34 -28.04 -30.41 65.01
N PHE A 35 -27.70 -31.55 64.42
CA PHE A 35 -26.35 -32.12 64.46
C PHE A 35 -25.34 -31.24 63.68
N GLY A 36 -25.74 -30.72 62.52
CA GLY A 36 -24.94 -29.76 61.74
C GLY A 36 -24.72 -28.44 62.50
N VAL A 37 -25.75 -27.90 63.17
CA VAL A 37 -25.63 -26.69 63.99
C VAL A 37 -24.77 -26.95 65.23
N GLY A 38 -24.93 -28.10 65.88
CA GLY A 38 -24.15 -28.48 67.06
C GLY A 38 -22.66 -28.68 66.75
N THR A 39 -22.32 -29.33 65.64
CA THR A 39 -20.94 -29.48 65.17
C THR A 39 -20.35 -28.13 64.77
N HIS A 40 -21.10 -27.28 64.06
CA HIS A 40 -20.67 -25.92 63.72
C HIS A 40 -20.41 -25.04 64.96
N ALA A 41 -21.28 -25.11 65.97
CA ALA A 41 -21.10 -24.40 67.23
C ALA A 41 -19.88 -24.89 68.04
N ALA A 42 -19.62 -26.21 68.04
CA ALA A 42 -18.44 -26.81 68.68
C ALA A 42 -17.13 -26.37 68.00
N VAL A 43 -17.11 -26.35 66.66
CA VAL A 43 -15.96 -25.88 65.87
C VAL A 43 -15.72 -24.38 66.11
N ARG A 44 -16.78 -23.56 66.10
CA ARG A 44 -16.68 -22.13 66.42
C ARG A 44 -16.08 -21.90 67.82
N ARG A 45 -16.51 -22.69 68.81
CA ARG A 45 -16.01 -22.60 70.20
C ARG A 45 -14.56 -23.09 70.33
N TYR A 46 -14.12 -24.04 69.51
CA TYR A 46 -12.73 -24.49 69.44
C TYR A 46 -11.80 -23.37 68.98
N TYR A 47 -12.14 -22.68 67.89
CA TYR A 47 -11.28 -21.62 67.36
C TYR A 47 -11.28 -20.34 68.19
N GLN A 48 -12.40 -20.01 68.87
CA GLN A 48 -12.46 -18.88 69.79
C GLN A 48 -11.49 -18.98 70.99
N ARG A 49 -10.93 -20.16 71.28
CA ARG A 49 -9.99 -20.39 72.39
C ARG A 49 -8.52 -20.23 72.02
N VAL A 50 -8.18 -19.94 70.76
CA VAL A 50 -6.79 -19.75 70.31
C VAL A 50 -6.32 -18.34 70.70
N PRO A 51 -5.31 -18.19 71.60
CA PRO A 51 -4.81 -16.86 71.97
C PRO A 51 -4.13 -16.16 70.79
N ARG A 52 -4.36 -14.85 70.66
CA ARG A 52 -3.65 -14.00 69.69
C ARG A 52 -2.19 -13.81 70.12
N PRO A 53 -1.25 -13.69 69.17
CA PRO A 53 0.13 -13.36 69.52
C PRO A 53 0.20 -11.92 70.06
N PRO A 54 1.14 -11.61 70.97
CA PRO A 54 1.38 -10.23 71.39
C PRO A 54 1.92 -9.40 70.22
N TRP A 55 1.54 -8.13 70.14
CA TRP A 55 2.01 -7.18 69.13
C TRP A 55 3.33 -6.53 69.58
N SER A 56 4.31 -6.44 68.67
CA SER A 56 5.64 -5.85 68.94
C SER A 56 6.12 -4.87 67.86
N GLY A 57 5.24 -4.46 66.93
CA GLY A 57 5.57 -3.50 65.86
C GLY A 57 5.23 -2.06 66.24
N ASP A 58 5.69 -1.11 65.42
CA ASP A 58 5.52 0.32 65.69
C ASP A 58 4.10 0.82 65.44
N ASN A 59 3.61 0.79 64.19
CA ASN A 59 2.26 1.26 63.83
C ASN A 59 1.29 0.09 63.59
N PRO A 60 0.18 -0.01 64.34
CA PRO A 60 -0.79 -1.09 64.18
C PRO A 60 -1.65 -0.99 62.91
N TYR A 61 -1.64 0.14 62.19
CA TYR A 61 -2.45 0.37 60.99
C TYR A 61 -1.58 0.38 59.72
N PRO A 62 -1.88 -0.43 58.68
CA PRO A 62 -1.06 -0.59 57.48
C PRO A 62 -1.31 0.46 56.38
N ALA A 63 -1.84 1.65 56.72
CA ALA A 63 -2.25 2.66 55.74
C ALA A 63 -3.25 2.11 54.70
N LEU A 64 -2.92 2.20 53.41
CA LEU A 64 -3.74 1.69 52.29
C LEU A 64 -3.46 0.21 51.94
N GLU A 65 -2.47 -0.43 52.57
CA GLU A 65 -2.15 -1.84 52.34
C GLU A 65 -3.12 -2.79 53.07
N ALA A 66 -3.21 -4.02 52.59
CA ALA A 66 -3.92 -5.07 53.30
C ALA A 66 -3.16 -5.51 54.57
N PHE A 67 -3.89 -5.93 55.61
CA PHE A 67 -3.25 -6.57 56.76
C PHE A 67 -2.66 -7.93 56.32
N THR A 68 -1.37 -8.13 56.56
CA THR A 68 -0.64 -9.38 56.29
C THR A 68 -0.47 -10.23 57.55
N GLU A 69 0.11 -11.43 57.42
CA GLU A 69 0.34 -12.36 58.54
C GLU A 69 1.10 -11.73 59.72
N GLU A 70 2.06 -10.84 59.45
CA GLU A 70 2.85 -10.13 60.46
C GLU A 70 1.98 -9.26 61.39
N ARG A 71 0.87 -8.73 60.87
CA ARG A 71 -0.06 -7.86 61.59
C ARG A 71 -1.30 -8.61 62.11
N ALA A 72 -1.29 -9.94 62.11
CA ALA A 72 -2.38 -10.77 62.64
C ALA A 72 -2.71 -10.47 64.12
N ALA A 73 -1.72 -10.03 64.91
CA ALA A 73 -1.91 -9.63 66.31
C ALA A 73 -2.91 -8.47 66.47
N VAL A 74 -2.90 -7.54 65.51
CA VAL A 74 -3.66 -6.28 65.52
C VAL A 74 -4.85 -6.29 64.57
N PHE A 75 -5.22 -7.44 64.00
CA PHE A 75 -6.36 -7.56 63.09
C PHE A 75 -7.69 -7.85 63.83
N PHE A 76 -8.58 -6.86 63.96
CA PHE A 76 -9.85 -6.96 64.70
C PHE A 76 -11.10 -6.72 63.83
N GLY A 77 -12.31 -6.88 64.40
CA GLY A 77 -13.59 -6.60 63.73
C GLY A 77 -14.13 -7.68 62.78
N ARG A 78 -13.33 -8.69 62.41
CA ARG A 78 -13.70 -9.80 61.50
C ARG A 78 -13.56 -11.21 62.10
N SER A 79 -13.51 -11.32 63.43
CA SER A 79 -13.23 -12.61 64.07
C SER A 79 -14.26 -13.69 63.73
N ASP A 80 -15.55 -13.36 63.61
CA ASP A 80 -16.56 -14.37 63.24
C ASP A 80 -16.34 -14.92 61.82
N GLU A 81 -16.11 -14.04 60.85
CA GLU A 81 -15.86 -14.41 59.46
C GLU A 81 -14.58 -15.23 59.30
N VAL A 82 -13.51 -14.87 60.02
CA VAL A 82 -12.26 -15.63 60.04
C VAL A 82 -12.51 -17.07 60.53
N HIS A 83 -13.28 -17.24 61.60
CA HIS A 83 -13.60 -18.56 62.13
C HIS A 83 -14.53 -19.37 61.22
N GLU A 84 -15.51 -18.73 60.59
CA GLU A 84 -16.39 -19.39 59.63
C GLU A 84 -15.61 -19.84 58.39
N LEU A 85 -14.73 -18.99 57.86
CA LEU A 85 -13.86 -19.31 56.74
C LEU A 85 -12.93 -20.48 57.09
N ALA A 86 -12.30 -20.44 58.28
CA ALA A 86 -11.48 -21.55 58.78
C ALA A 86 -12.28 -22.85 58.96
N ALA A 87 -13.54 -22.78 59.40
CA ALA A 87 -14.40 -23.96 59.51
C ALA A 87 -14.74 -24.59 58.15
N ARG A 88 -14.95 -23.76 57.11
CA ARG A 88 -15.22 -24.26 55.74
C ARG A 88 -14.04 -25.04 55.14
N THR A 89 -12.80 -24.78 55.60
CA THR A 89 -11.60 -25.52 55.14
C THR A 89 -11.54 -26.99 55.57
N MET A 90 -12.45 -27.44 56.46
CA MET A 90 -12.49 -28.81 56.97
C MET A 90 -13.34 -29.77 56.10
N ASP A 91 -14.06 -29.25 55.10
CA ASP A 91 -14.83 -30.05 54.15
C ASP A 91 -13.91 -30.78 53.15
N LYS A 92 -14.24 -32.03 52.81
CA LYS A 92 -13.42 -32.90 51.95
C LYS A 92 -13.83 -32.87 50.47
N THR A 93 -14.98 -32.28 50.14
CA THR A 93 -15.48 -32.25 48.76
C THR A 93 -14.69 -31.26 47.88
N PRO A 94 -14.37 -31.59 46.61
CA PRO A 94 -13.56 -30.72 45.74
C PRO A 94 -14.11 -29.30 45.57
N GLU A 95 -15.42 -29.17 45.37
CA GLU A 95 -16.13 -27.89 45.21
C GLU A 95 -16.09 -27.01 46.47
N ARG A 96 -15.87 -27.62 47.65
CA ARG A 96 -15.72 -26.91 48.93
C ARG A 96 -14.26 -26.65 49.30
N ARG A 97 -13.30 -27.23 48.54
CA ARG A 97 -11.85 -26.97 48.66
C ARG A 97 -11.37 -25.84 47.75
N PHE A 98 -12.25 -25.28 46.93
CA PHE A 98 -12.06 -23.99 46.28
C PHE A 98 -13.03 -23.00 46.92
N ILE A 99 -12.52 -21.95 47.57
CA ILE A 99 -13.36 -20.99 48.30
C ILE A 99 -13.11 -19.58 47.74
N PRO A 100 -14.05 -19.05 46.94
CA PRO A 100 -14.02 -17.66 46.50
C PRO A 100 -14.58 -16.75 47.59
N VAL A 101 -13.73 -15.89 48.15
CA VAL A 101 -14.05 -14.84 49.12
C VAL A 101 -14.48 -13.60 48.36
N VAL A 102 -15.79 -13.34 48.33
CA VAL A 102 -16.41 -12.35 47.45
C VAL A 102 -16.99 -11.18 48.24
N GLY A 103 -16.78 -9.95 47.78
CA GLY A 103 -17.36 -8.76 48.40
C GLY A 103 -16.94 -7.47 47.69
N PRO A 104 -17.57 -6.33 47.99
CA PRO A 104 -17.29 -5.06 47.32
C PRO A 104 -15.83 -4.60 47.52
N SER A 105 -15.38 -3.66 46.70
CA SER A 105 -14.07 -3.02 46.88
C SER A 105 -13.97 -2.41 48.29
N GLY A 106 -12.79 -2.45 48.90
CA GLY A 106 -12.58 -1.93 50.25
C GLY A 106 -13.21 -2.73 51.41
N ALA A 107 -13.92 -3.85 51.17
CA ALA A 107 -14.56 -4.62 52.25
C ALA A 107 -13.59 -5.35 53.21
N GLY A 108 -12.29 -5.36 52.91
CA GLY A 108 -11.24 -6.04 53.70
C GLY A 108 -11.04 -7.52 53.37
N LYS A 109 -11.30 -7.94 52.13
CA LYS A 109 -11.19 -9.35 51.67
C LYS A 109 -9.77 -9.90 51.80
N SER A 110 -8.79 -9.19 51.25
CA SER A 110 -7.37 -9.55 51.34
C SER A 110 -6.90 -9.62 52.79
N SER A 111 -7.23 -8.61 53.62
CA SER A 111 -6.95 -8.61 55.06
C SER A 111 -7.58 -9.79 55.81
N LEU A 112 -8.83 -10.17 55.47
CA LEU A 112 -9.52 -11.33 56.05
C LEU A 112 -8.77 -12.64 55.78
N VAL A 113 -8.26 -12.82 54.57
CA VAL A 113 -7.53 -14.04 54.16
C VAL A 113 -6.12 -14.03 54.71
N LEU A 114 -5.36 -12.96 54.49
CA LEU A 114 -3.92 -12.88 54.77
C LEU A 114 -3.59 -12.74 56.26
N ALA A 115 -4.28 -11.84 56.99
CA ALA A 115 -4.05 -11.65 58.44
C ALA A 115 -4.99 -12.45 59.33
N GLY A 116 -6.11 -12.93 58.79
CA GLY A 116 -7.13 -13.66 59.54
C GLY A 116 -7.03 -15.18 59.37
N ALA A 117 -7.35 -15.67 58.17
CA ALA A 117 -7.49 -17.10 57.89
C ALA A 117 -6.14 -17.84 57.82
N LEU A 118 -5.15 -17.31 57.10
CA LEU A 118 -3.85 -17.95 56.93
C LEU A 118 -3.13 -18.21 58.26
N PRO A 119 -3.01 -17.25 59.19
CA PRO A 119 -2.28 -17.49 60.45
C PRO A 119 -2.98 -18.52 61.34
N LEU A 120 -4.31 -18.64 61.28
CA LEU A 120 -5.05 -19.69 61.98
C LEU A 120 -4.80 -21.08 61.39
N LEU A 121 -4.71 -21.18 60.05
CA LEU A 121 -4.39 -22.43 59.36
C LEU A 121 -2.92 -22.84 59.57
N ALA A 122 -1.99 -21.88 59.58
CA ALA A 122 -0.56 -22.12 59.83
C ALA A 122 -0.30 -22.76 61.21
N ARG A 123 -1.08 -22.38 62.22
CA ARG A 123 -0.97 -22.89 63.60
C ARG A 123 -1.50 -24.32 63.77
N GLN A 124 -2.28 -24.82 62.82
CA GLN A 124 -2.72 -26.21 62.83
C GLN A 124 -1.60 -27.12 62.31
N ARG A 125 -1.30 -28.20 63.04
CA ARG A 125 -0.33 -29.20 62.57
C ARG A 125 -0.80 -29.79 61.24
N GLY A 126 0.00 -29.62 60.18
CA GLY A 126 -0.16 -30.33 58.91
C GLY A 126 -0.58 -29.50 57.70
N TRP A 127 -0.67 -28.16 57.79
CA TRP A 127 -0.84 -27.28 56.62
C TRP A 127 0.48 -26.63 56.21
N ARG A 128 0.71 -26.55 54.89
CA ARG A 128 1.77 -25.73 54.28
C ARG A 128 1.13 -24.63 53.45
N ILE A 129 1.53 -23.38 53.70
CA ILE A 129 1.06 -22.21 52.97
C ILE A 129 2.04 -21.94 51.81
N VAL A 130 1.51 -21.86 50.60
CA VAL A 130 2.23 -21.34 49.42
C VAL A 130 2.14 -19.82 49.45
N GLU A 131 3.20 -19.14 49.00
CA GLU A 131 3.22 -17.68 48.91
C GLU A 131 2.00 -17.17 48.11
N PRO A 132 1.22 -16.20 48.64
CA PRO A 132 0.05 -15.66 47.95
C PRO A 132 0.42 -15.07 46.58
N ILE A 133 -0.43 -15.31 45.57
CA ILE A 133 -0.23 -14.78 44.22
C ILE A 133 -1.30 -13.76 43.84
N THR A 134 -0.90 -12.78 43.03
CA THR A 134 -1.81 -11.88 42.32
C THR A 134 -1.68 -12.14 40.81
N PRO A 135 -2.77 -12.46 40.07
CA PRO A 135 -2.69 -12.96 38.70
C PRO A 135 -2.01 -12.05 37.66
N GLY A 136 -2.25 -10.73 37.69
CA GLY A 136 -1.70 -9.79 36.71
C GLY A 136 -2.05 -10.10 35.24
N THR A 137 -1.17 -9.72 34.31
CA THR A 137 -1.35 -9.92 32.85
C THR A 137 -1.08 -11.36 32.39
N ALA A 138 -0.31 -12.12 33.17
CA ALA A 138 0.06 -13.51 32.87
C ALA A 138 -0.15 -14.42 34.10
N PRO A 139 -1.40 -14.83 34.38
CA PRO A 139 -1.77 -15.54 35.61
C PRO A 139 -1.03 -16.87 35.85
N VAL A 140 -0.74 -17.62 34.78
CA VAL A 140 -0.03 -18.91 34.86
C VAL A 140 1.45 -18.69 35.26
N ASP A 141 2.05 -17.58 34.85
CA ASP A 141 3.43 -17.25 35.20
C ASP A 141 3.57 -16.82 36.66
N ALA A 142 2.59 -16.08 37.18
CA ALA A 142 2.50 -15.72 38.59
C ALA A 142 2.42 -16.98 39.47
N LEU A 143 1.60 -17.95 39.05
CA LEU A 143 1.50 -19.26 39.70
C LEU A 143 2.81 -20.06 39.64
N ALA A 144 3.48 -20.09 38.48
CA ALA A 144 4.79 -20.73 38.34
C ALA A 144 5.82 -20.13 39.31
N GLY A 145 5.80 -18.81 39.50
CA GLY A 145 6.64 -18.11 40.48
C GLY A 145 6.45 -18.64 41.90
N ALA A 146 5.22 -18.64 42.41
CA ALA A 146 4.94 -19.11 43.77
C ALA A 146 5.25 -20.59 44.01
N LEU A 147 5.23 -21.41 42.95
CA LEU A 147 5.54 -22.84 43.04
C LEU A 147 7.05 -23.15 43.05
N THR A 148 7.93 -22.15 42.82
CA THR A 148 9.40 -22.34 42.76
C THR A 148 10.15 -22.03 44.06
N ALA A 149 9.56 -21.34 45.04
CA ALA A 149 10.20 -21.04 46.33
C ALA A 149 10.23 -22.29 47.25
N PRO A 150 11.39 -22.70 47.83
CA PRO A 150 12.30 -21.82 48.57
C PRO A 150 13.79 -21.90 48.14
N ASN A 151 14.11 -22.40 46.94
CA ASN A 151 15.51 -22.42 46.46
C ASN A 151 15.69 -21.36 45.36
N PRO A 152 16.57 -20.35 45.55
CA PRO A 152 16.85 -19.34 44.53
C PRO A 152 17.66 -19.99 43.39
N GLY A 153 16.97 -20.50 42.38
CA GLY A 153 17.54 -21.08 41.17
C GLY A 153 17.18 -20.26 39.93
N THR A 154 18.16 -20.08 39.05
CA THR A 154 18.19 -19.29 37.79
C THR A 154 16.85 -19.01 37.06
N PRO A 155 16.67 -17.80 36.46
CA PRO A 155 15.46 -17.39 35.72
C PRO A 155 14.92 -18.40 34.69
N LEU A 156 15.79 -19.21 34.10
CA LEU A 156 15.45 -20.27 33.14
C LEU A 156 14.52 -21.36 33.72
N ALA A 157 14.64 -21.69 35.01
CA ALA A 157 13.81 -22.73 35.63
C ALA A 157 12.34 -22.28 35.79
N LYS A 158 12.13 -21.00 36.10
CA LYS A 158 10.79 -20.39 36.21
C LYS A 158 10.10 -20.31 34.85
N ALA A 159 10.82 -19.93 33.79
CA ALA A 159 10.30 -19.85 32.43
C ALA A 159 9.98 -21.24 31.83
N SER A 160 10.76 -22.27 32.17
CA SER A 160 10.44 -23.66 31.79
C SER A 160 9.16 -24.14 32.46
N LEU A 161 9.05 -23.96 33.78
CA LEU A 161 7.87 -24.37 34.55
C LEU A 161 6.60 -23.65 34.07
N ALA A 162 6.69 -22.35 33.78
CA ALA A 162 5.59 -21.58 33.23
C ALA A 162 5.05 -22.16 31.91
N ARG A 163 5.93 -22.55 30.99
CA ARG A 163 5.54 -23.19 29.72
C ARG A 163 4.87 -24.54 29.93
N GLU A 164 5.40 -25.36 30.83
CA GLU A 164 4.81 -26.67 31.16
C GLU A 164 3.42 -26.52 31.77
N LEU A 165 3.24 -25.59 32.72
CA LEU A 165 1.94 -25.30 33.32
C LEU A 165 0.93 -24.73 32.31
N ALA A 166 1.39 -23.92 31.35
CA ALA A 166 0.55 -23.40 30.27
C ALA A 166 0.06 -24.52 29.34
N ALA A 167 0.91 -25.50 29.00
CA ALA A 167 0.52 -26.67 28.21
C ALA A 167 -0.51 -27.55 28.95
N GLU A 168 -0.35 -27.76 30.26
CA GLU A 168 -1.34 -28.48 31.07
C GLU A 168 -2.68 -27.73 31.14
N ALA A 169 -2.62 -26.40 31.22
CA ALA A 169 -3.80 -25.54 31.21
C ALA A 169 -4.54 -25.60 29.87
N GLU A 170 -3.84 -25.59 28.74
CA GLU A 170 -4.41 -25.78 27.41
C GLU A 170 -5.11 -27.13 27.28
N GLY A 171 -4.48 -28.20 27.74
CA GLY A 171 -5.10 -29.53 27.79
C GLY A 171 -6.37 -29.56 28.65
N ALA A 172 -6.40 -28.84 29.77
CA ALA A 172 -7.58 -28.72 30.63
C ALA A 172 -8.72 -27.92 29.97
N VAL A 173 -8.41 -26.83 29.26
CA VAL A 173 -9.38 -26.04 28.50
C VAL A 173 -9.95 -26.87 27.35
N ALA A 174 -9.10 -27.58 26.60
CA ALA A 174 -9.54 -28.46 25.51
C ALA A 174 -10.47 -29.58 26.00
N ALA A 175 -10.15 -30.20 27.14
CA ALA A 175 -11.00 -31.22 27.76
C ALA A 175 -12.35 -30.65 28.19
N PHE A 176 -12.37 -29.45 28.79
CA PHE A 176 -13.61 -28.76 29.16
C PHE A 176 -14.49 -28.46 27.94
N SER A 177 -13.91 -27.88 26.88
CA SER A 177 -14.63 -27.57 25.64
C SER A 177 -15.19 -28.82 24.97
N ALA A 178 -14.52 -29.96 25.09
CA ALA A 178 -14.98 -31.25 24.57
C ALA A 178 -15.95 -31.99 25.52
N GLY A 179 -16.33 -31.41 26.68
CA GLY A 179 -17.17 -32.05 27.68
C GLY A 179 -16.54 -33.30 28.33
N ARG A 180 -15.22 -33.44 28.26
CA ARG A 180 -14.44 -34.57 28.79
C ARG A 180 -13.95 -34.26 30.20
N MET A 181 -13.59 -35.32 30.94
CA MET A 181 -12.96 -35.16 32.26
C MET A 181 -11.61 -34.46 32.11
N MET A 182 -11.35 -33.43 32.92
CA MET A 182 -10.08 -32.70 32.89
C MET A 182 -8.90 -33.63 33.20
N PRO A 183 -7.81 -33.57 32.41
CA PRO A 183 -6.61 -34.36 32.66
C PRO A 183 -5.98 -33.96 34.01
N ARG A 184 -5.25 -34.90 34.61
CA ARG A 184 -4.50 -34.63 35.85
C ARG A 184 -3.30 -33.73 35.50
N PRO A 185 -3.15 -32.54 36.11
CA PRO A 185 -2.02 -31.65 35.84
C PRO A 185 -0.77 -32.19 36.55
N THR A 186 0.01 -32.99 35.84
CA THR A 186 1.19 -33.71 36.33
C THR A 186 2.28 -32.80 36.90
N THR A 187 2.68 -31.77 36.18
CA THR A 187 3.71 -30.80 36.58
C THR A 187 3.24 -29.97 37.76
N PHE A 188 2.00 -29.47 37.73
CA PHE A 188 1.46 -28.72 38.87
C PHE A 188 1.40 -29.60 40.14
N VAL A 189 0.88 -30.83 40.03
CA VAL A 189 0.80 -31.75 41.17
C VAL A 189 2.19 -32.10 41.70
N MET A 190 3.17 -32.33 40.82
CA MET A 190 4.55 -32.59 41.22
C MET A 190 5.16 -31.42 41.99
N CYS A 191 4.93 -30.17 41.56
CA CYS A 191 5.40 -28.99 42.30
C CYS A 191 4.75 -28.89 43.69
N LEU A 192 3.44 -29.14 43.79
CA LEU A 192 2.75 -29.19 45.08
C LEU A 192 3.31 -30.31 45.99
N GLU A 193 3.61 -31.48 45.44
CA GLU A 193 4.21 -32.58 46.20
C GLU A 193 5.63 -32.26 46.69
N ARG A 194 6.43 -31.50 45.93
CA ARG A 194 7.76 -31.02 46.38
C ARG A 194 7.66 -30.03 47.53
N LEU A 195 6.70 -29.11 47.48
CA LEU A 195 6.50 -28.09 48.53
C LEU A 195 5.97 -28.67 49.85
N ARG A 196 5.48 -29.90 49.82
CA ARG A 196 4.69 -30.52 50.87
C ARG A 196 5.44 -30.81 52.18
N ALA A 197 6.73 -31.13 52.15
CA ALA A 197 7.50 -31.58 53.34
C ALA A 197 6.71 -32.60 54.21
N SER A 198 6.98 -32.66 55.53
CA SER A 198 6.25 -33.52 56.50
C SER A 198 4.77 -33.11 56.72
N ALA A 199 4.24 -32.13 55.97
CA ALA A 199 2.87 -31.64 56.11
C ALA A 199 1.85 -32.47 55.30
N GLY A 200 0.63 -32.55 55.81
CA GLY A 200 -0.46 -33.35 55.26
C GLY A 200 -1.28 -32.67 54.16
N ARG A 201 -1.31 -31.32 54.12
CA ARG A 201 -2.21 -30.48 53.31
C ARG A 201 -1.52 -29.18 52.87
N ILE A 202 -2.00 -28.59 51.76
CA ILE A 202 -1.43 -27.38 51.14
C ILE A 202 -2.54 -26.33 50.94
N VAL A 203 -2.23 -25.06 51.23
CA VAL A 203 -3.08 -23.90 50.94
C VAL A 203 -2.42 -23.03 49.87
N LEU A 204 -3.15 -22.76 48.79
CA LEU A 204 -2.80 -21.80 47.75
C LEU A 204 -3.73 -20.59 47.86
N VAL A 205 -3.17 -19.38 47.90
CA VAL A 205 -3.94 -18.14 47.94
C VAL A 205 -3.78 -17.37 46.64
N VAL A 206 -4.90 -17.04 46.00
CA VAL A 206 -4.97 -16.16 44.83
C VAL A 206 -5.65 -14.87 45.24
N ASP A 207 -4.88 -13.85 45.59
CA ASP A 207 -5.41 -12.54 45.97
C ASP A 207 -5.73 -11.72 44.72
N GLN A 208 -6.78 -10.89 44.80
CA GLN A 208 -7.29 -10.04 43.73
C GLN A 208 -7.50 -10.80 42.40
N LEU A 209 -8.28 -11.88 42.44
CA LEU A 209 -8.57 -12.69 41.26
C LEU A 209 -9.20 -11.87 40.11
N GLU A 210 -9.87 -10.76 40.43
CA GLU A 210 -10.35 -9.80 39.44
C GLU A 210 -9.28 -9.30 38.47
N GLU A 211 -7.99 -9.33 38.83
CA GLU A 211 -6.91 -8.94 37.92
C GLU A 211 -6.85 -9.81 36.66
N ALA A 212 -7.22 -11.08 36.75
CA ALA A 212 -7.31 -11.96 35.59
C ALA A 212 -8.45 -11.56 34.63
N VAL A 213 -9.41 -10.75 35.08
CA VAL A 213 -10.46 -10.17 34.22
C VAL A 213 -10.02 -8.83 33.65
N THR A 214 -9.37 -8.00 34.46
CA THR A 214 -9.04 -6.63 34.06
C THR A 214 -7.76 -6.53 33.22
N SER A 215 -6.83 -7.48 33.39
CA SER A 215 -5.45 -7.35 32.91
C SER A 215 -4.99 -8.51 32.01
N ALA A 216 -5.58 -9.70 32.11
CA ALA A 216 -5.22 -10.85 31.28
C ALA A 216 -6.18 -11.04 30.09
N ALA A 217 -5.69 -11.61 29.00
CA ALA A 217 -6.54 -12.01 27.88
C ALA A 217 -7.57 -13.07 28.32
N LYS A 218 -8.72 -13.12 27.64
CA LYS A 218 -9.80 -14.07 27.95
C LYS A 218 -9.30 -15.52 27.94
N GLU A 219 -8.42 -15.85 27.00
CA GLU A 219 -7.83 -17.18 26.86
C GLU A 219 -6.92 -17.52 28.04
N ASP A 220 -6.02 -16.62 28.44
CA ASP A 220 -5.11 -16.83 29.57
C ASP A 220 -5.86 -16.96 30.91
N ARG A 221 -6.94 -16.18 31.07
CA ARG A 221 -7.85 -16.34 32.21
C ARG A 221 -8.47 -17.74 32.24
N HIS A 222 -8.99 -18.22 31.10
CA HIS A 222 -9.58 -19.55 31.02
C HIS A 222 -8.56 -20.66 31.28
N LYS A 223 -7.35 -20.55 30.74
CA LYS A 223 -6.22 -21.46 31.01
C LYS A 223 -5.93 -21.53 32.51
N PHE A 224 -5.75 -20.37 33.15
CA PHE A 224 -5.45 -20.28 34.58
C PHE A 224 -6.52 -20.91 35.47
N VAL A 225 -7.80 -20.58 35.22
CA VAL A 225 -8.90 -21.12 36.01
C VAL A 225 -9.10 -22.63 35.77
N ALA A 226 -8.95 -23.10 34.53
CA ALA A 226 -9.01 -24.53 34.21
C ALA A 226 -7.90 -25.33 34.92
N LEU A 227 -6.70 -24.76 35.01
CA LEU A 227 -5.57 -25.38 35.70
C LEU A 227 -5.83 -25.49 37.22
N LEU A 228 -6.38 -24.45 37.85
CA LEU A 228 -6.79 -24.49 39.26
C LEU A 228 -7.90 -25.53 39.49
N GLU A 229 -8.86 -25.63 38.58
CA GLU A 229 -9.94 -26.62 38.66
C GLU A 229 -9.38 -28.04 38.61
N ALA A 230 -8.53 -28.32 37.62
CA ALA A 230 -7.90 -29.61 37.44
C ALA A 230 -7.06 -29.99 38.67
N ALA A 231 -6.31 -29.04 39.23
CA ALA A 231 -5.50 -29.26 40.43
C ALA A 231 -6.35 -29.60 41.66
N VAL A 232 -7.44 -28.86 41.91
CA VAL A 232 -8.33 -29.12 43.05
C VAL A 232 -9.03 -30.49 42.89
N ARG A 233 -9.51 -30.82 41.69
CA ARG A 233 -10.19 -32.11 41.41
C ARG A 233 -9.27 -33.31 41.64
N HIS A 234 -8.02 -33.24 41.17
CA HIS A 234 -7.08 -34.37 41.22
C HIS A 234 -6.20 -34.41 42.49
N THR A 235 -6.18 -33.35 43.30
CA THR A 235 -5.34 -33.25 44.50
C THR A 235 -6.19 -33.09 45.75
N PRO A 236 -6.61 -34.17 46.45
CA PRO A 236 -7.54 -34.12 47.59
C PRO A 236 -7.02 -33.35 48.82
N ARG A 237 -5.74 -32.96 48.81
CA ARG A 237 -5.05 -32.29 49.92
C ARG A 237 -4.74 -30.81 49.63
N LEU A 238 -5.17 -30.29 48.47
CA LEU A 238 -5.06 -28.89 48.08
C LEU A 238 -6.33 -28.12 48.47
N LEU A 239 -6.13 -26.96 49.10
CA LEU A 239 -7.14 -25.93 49.36
C LEU A 239 -6.75 -24.67 48.56
N VAL A 240 -7.68 -24.09 47.81
CA VAL A 240 -7.50 -22.83 47.10
C VAL A 240 -8.42 -21.78 47.70
N LEU A 241 -7.83 -20.70 48.20
CA LEU A 241 -8.54 -19.50 48.65
C LEU A 241 -8.33 -18.41 47.60
N CYS A 242 -9.39 -17.80 47.10
CA CYS A 242 -9.26 -16.64 46.22
C CYS A 242 -10.09 -15.46 46.71
N THR A 243 -9.58 -14.25 46.58
CA THR A 243 -10.36 -13.04 46.84
C THR A 243 -10.86 -12.47 45.51
N LEU A 244 -12.11 -12.01 45.47
CA LEU A 244 -12.73 -11.52 44.25
C LEU A 244 -13.71 -10.37 44.56
N ARG A 245 -13.74 -9.31 43.75
CA ARG A 245 -14.81 -8.29 43.85
C ARG A 245 -16.14 -8.84 43.33
N SER A 246 -17.23 -8.50 44.02
CA SER A 246 -18.58 -9.02 43.74
C SER A 246 -19.05 -8.83 42.31
N GLU A 247 -18.71 -7.70 41.70
CA GLU A 247 -19.06 -7.33 40.32
C GLU A 247 -18.37 -8.22 39.27
N PHE A 248 -17.19 -8.76 39.56
CA PHE A 248 -16.47 -9.63 38.61
C PHE A 248 -16.87 -11.11 38.73
N LEU A 249 -17.73 -11.46 39.69
CA LEU A 249 -18.16 -12.84 39.90
C LEU A 249 -18.80 -13.45 38.64
N GLY A 250 -19.58 -12.67 37.88
CA GLY A 250 -20.24 -13.13 36.66
C GLY A 250 -19.27 -13.65 35.59
N HIS A 251 -18.09 -13.05 35.46
CA HIS A 251 -17.08 -13.46 34.47
C HIS A 251 -16.47 -14.83 34.74
N PHE A 252 -16.53 -15.30 35.99
CA PHE A 252 -16.03 -16.62 36.40
C PHE A 252 -17.14 -17.67 36.51
N GLN A 253 -18.40 -17.25 36.42
CA GLN A 253 -19.55 -18.17 36.38
C GLN A 253 -19.79 -18.75 34.97
N GLN A 254 -19.06 -18.27 33.97
CA GLN A 254 -19.09 -18.77 32.59
C GLN A 254 -17.72 -19.33 32.20
N GLY A 255 -17.70 -20.47 31.51
CA GLY A 255 -16.47 -21.12 31.06
C GLY A 255 -15.84 -22.12 32.05
N PRO A 256 -14.57 -22.49 31.83
CA PRO A 256 -13.83 -23.42 32.70
C PRO A 256 -13.80 -22.92 34.15
N GLY A 257 -14.04 -23.80 35.12
CA GLY A 257 -14.07 -23.47 36.54
C GLY A 257 -15.36 -22.89 37.09
N SER A 258 -16.37 -22.65 36.25
CA SER A 258 -17.68 -22.10 36.67
C SER A 258 -18.33 -22.82 37.86
N SER A 259 -18.14 -24.14 37.97
CA SER A 259 -18.66 -24.93 39.10
C SER A 259 -18.07 -24.51 40.46
N MET A 260 -16.83 -24.01 40.49
CA MET A 260 -16.13 -23.62 41.71
C MET A 260 -16.58 -22.26 42.27
N PHE A 261 -17.20 -21.42 41.45
CA PHE A 261 -17.69 -20.09 41.83
C PHE A 261 -19.15 -20.07 42.26
N ARG A 262 -19.82 -21.23 42.34
CA ARG A 262 -21.25 -21.34 42.68
C ARG A 262 -21.57 -21.07 44.15
N ASN A 263 -20.60 -21.23 45.05
CA ASN A 263 -20.82 -21.09 46.49
C ASN A 263 -19.75 -20.20 47.16
N PRO A 264 -19.76 -18.88 46.88
CA PRO A 264 -18.80 -17.95 47.44
C PRO A 264 -18.96 -17.76 48.96
N PHE A 265 -17.89 -17.30 49.60
CA PHE A 265 -17.88 -16.78 50.96
C PHE A 265 -18.09 -15.25 50.91
N PRO A 266 -19.28 -14.74 51.28
CA PRO A 266 -19.57 -13.32 51.18
C PRO A 266 -18.88 -12.52 52.29
N VAL A 267 -18.27 -11.40 51.93
CA VAL A 267 -17.70 -10.40 52.85
C VAL A 267 -18.51 -9.12 52.73
N ASN A 268 -19.41 -8.92 53.68
CA ASN A 268 -20.31 -7.75 53.70
C ASN A 268 -19.63 -6.52 54.29
N VAL A 269 -20.18 -5.34 54.00
CA VAL A 269 -19.78 -4.06 54.64
C VAL A 269 -19.91 -4.16 56.16
N MET A 270 -18.95 -3.57 56.87
CA MET A 270 -18.83 -3.68 58.32
C MET A 270 -19.88 -2.82 59.05
N SER A 271 -20.42 -3.31 60.17
CA SER A 271 -21.33 -2.52 61.01
C SER A 271 -20.56 -1.50 61.88
N PRO A 272 -21.19 -0.41 62.32
CA PRO A 272 -20.56 0.59 63.21
C PRO A 272 -19.96 -0.02 64.48
N ALA A 273 -20.62 -1.02 65.07
CA ALA A 273 -20.11 -1.72 66.25
C ALA A 273 -18.80 -2.48 65.97
N ARG A 274 -18.65 -3.04 64.78
CA ARG A 274 -17.42 -3.74 64.36
C ARG A 274 -16.32 -2.77 63.93
N LEU A 275 -16.67 -1.64 63.32
CA LEU A 275 -15.72 -0.55 63.02
C LEU A 275 -15.07 0.00 64.29
N ARG A 276 -15.85 0.12 65.38
CA ARG A 276 -15.31 0.48 66.70
C ARG A 276 -14.21 -0.48 67.16
N GLU A 277 -14.38 -1.78 66.93
CA GLU A 277 -13.34 -2.77 67.25
C GLU A 277 -12.08 -2.63 66.40
N VAL A 278 -12.23 -2.20 65.14
CA VAL A 278 -11.11 -1.95 64.22
C VAL A 278 -10.30 -0.71 64.64
N ILE A 279 -10.93 0.27 65.29
CA ILE A 279 -10.27 1.49 65.75
C ILE A 279 -9.68 1.33 67.16
N GLU A 280 -10.43 0.75 68.09
CA GLU A 280 -10.02 0.75 69.50
C GLU A 280 -9.05 -0.37 69.84
N LYS A 281 -9.29 -1.60 69.35
CA LYS A 281 -8.53 -2.77 69.79
C LYS A 281 -7.06 -2.78 69.28
N PRO A 282 -6.74 -2.37 68.04
CA PRO A 282 -5.35 -2.20 67.62
C PRO A 282 -4.61 -1.10 68.39
N ALA A 283 -5.27 0.05 68.63
CA ALA A 283 -4.71 1.13 69.43
C ALA A 283 -4.37 0.68 70.85
N ILE A 284 -5.30 -0.04 71.51
CA ILE A 284 -5.07 -0.63 72.84
C ILE A 284 -3.91 -1.64 72.80
N ALA A 285 -3.83 -2.48 71.78
CA ALA A 285 -2.75 -3.45 71.61
C ALA A 285 -1.37 -2.80 71.40
N ALA A 286 -1.33 -1.59 70.83
CA ALA A 286 -0.14 -0.76 70.69
C ALA A 286 0.13 0.16 71.90
N GLY A 287 -0.76 0.16 72.91
CA GLY A 287 -0.60 0.98 74.12
C GLY A 287 -0.97 2.46 73.96
N VAL A 288 -1.85 2.79 73.01
CA VAL A 288 -2.36 4.14 72.75
C VAL A 288 -3.77 4.31 73.32
N THR A 289 -4.03 5.44 73.99
CA THR A 289 -5.34 5.84 74.50
C THR A 289 -6.04 6.82 73.54
N LEU A 290 -7.34 6.65 73.35
CA LEU A 290 -8.17 7.49 72.48
C LEU A 290 -9.01 8.45 73.34
N GLU A 291 -9.11 9.72 72.95
CA GLU A 291 -10.02 10.68 73.58
C GLU A 291 -11.48 10.19 73.52
N ALA A 292 -12.25 10.42 74.59
CA ALA A 292 -13.65 10.05 74.63
C ALA A 292 -14.46 10.77 73.53
N GLY A 293 -15.17 10.02 72.70
CA GLY A 293 -15.95 10.54 71.57
C GLY A 293 -15.19 10.60 70.24
N LEU A 294 -13.86 10.41 70.23
CA LEU A 294 -13.06 10.36 68.99
C LEU A 294 -13.50 9.20 68.08
N THR A 295 -13.68 8.00 68.63
CA THR A 295 -14.12 6.84 67.84
C THR A 295 -15.50 7.04 67.23
N ASP A 296 -16.41 7.66 67.98
CA ASP A 296 -17.77 7.94 67.50
C ASP A 296 -17.78 8.98 66.38
N LEU A 297 -16.90 9.99 66.47
CA LEU A 297 -16.68 10.99 65.43
C LEU A 297 -16.13 10.35 64.15
N ILE A 298 -15.08 9.55 64.26
CA ILE A 298 -14.46 8.83 63.13
C ILE A 298 -15.50 7.96 62.40
N ILE A 299 -16.32 7.20 63.15
CA ILE A 299 -17.35 6.32 62.57
C ILE A 299 -18.51 7.13 61.96
N ALA A 300 -18.87 8.27 62.55
CA ALA A 300 -19.94 9.12 62.04
C ALA A 300 -19.58 9.74 60.68
N GLU A 301 -18.33 10.18 60.51
CA GLU A 301 -17.84 10.84 59.31
C GLU A 301 -17.42 9.87 58.20
N ASN A 302 -17.08 8.62 58.52
CA ASN A 302 -16.65 7.61 57.55
C ASN A 302 -17.72 6.52 57.34
N ARG A 303 -18.74 6.80 56.51
CA ARG A 303 -19.83 5.86 56.14
C ARG A 303 -19.79 5.53 54.64
N GLY A 304 -19.90 4.25 54.26
CA GLY A 304 -19.87 3.81 52.86
C GLY A 304 -19.13 2.49 52.62
N ALA A 305 -19.07 2.05 51.36
CA ALA A 305 -18.42 0.80 50.94
C ALA A 305 -16.88 0.88 50.92
N ASP A 306 -16.32 2.06 50.61
CA ASP A 306 -14.86 2.29 50.51
C ASP A 306 -14.21 2.72 51.85
N VAL A 307 -14.91 2.54 52.97
CA VAL A 307 -14.53 3.12 54.27
C VAL A 307 -13.28 2.51 54.88
N LEU A 308 -13.05 1.19 54.75
CA LEU A 308 -11.98 0.53 55.52
C LEU A 308 -10.55 0.93 55.07
N PRO A 309 -10.22 1.03 53.78
CA PRO A 309 -8.90 1.51 53.35
C PRO A 309 -8.66 2.96 53.75
N LEU A 310 -9.65 3.83 53.57
CA LEU A 310 -9.59 5.26 53.95
C LEU A 310 -9.45 5.45 55.45
N LEU A 311 -10.18 4.65 56.23
CA LEU A 311 -10.10 4.63 57.69
C LEU A 311 -8.74 4.11 58.15
N SER A 312 -8.23 3.03 57.56
CA SER A 312 -6.91 2.47 57.88
C SER A 312 -5.79 3.48 57.60
N TYR A 313 -5.91 4.23 56.51
CA TYR A 313 -5.02 5.34 56.18
C TYR A 313 -5.11 6.49 57.20
N LEU A 314 -6.31 6.98 57.49
CA LEU A 314 -6.52 8.08 58.44
C LEU A 314 -5.95 7.72 59.83
N LEU A 315 -6.18 6.49 60.29
CA LEU A 315 -5.62 5.98 61.54
C LEU A 315 -4.09 5.83 61.49
N HIS A 316 -3.55 5.41 60.34
CA HIS A 316 -2.10 5.34 60.13
C HIS A 316 -1.45 6.72 60.23
N GLU A 317 -2.04 7.74 59.58
CA GLU A 317 -1.55 9.13 59.57
C GLU A 317 -1.58 9.74 60.98
N LEU A 318 -2.71 9.58 61.67
CA LEU A 318 -2.89 10.04 63.05
C LEU A 318 -1.88 9.40 63.99
N TYR A 319 -1.65 8.10 63.82
CA TYR A 319 -0.63 7.39 64.57
C TYR A 319 0.77 7.88 64.21
N ALA A 320 1.14 7.98 62.93
CA ALA A 320 2.47 8.38 62.50
C ALA A 320 2.87 9.78 63.00
N ARG A 321 1.92 10.73 63.03
CA ARG A 321 2.16 12.12 63.46
C ARG A 321 2.18 12.28 64.98
N HIS A 322 1.40 11.48 65.73
CA HIS A 322 1.12 11.75 67.14
C HIS A 322 1.34 10.57 68.10
N ALA A 323 1.80 9.40 67.62
CA ALA A 323 2.04 8.21 68.47
C ALA A 323 3.16 8.37 69.51
N ARG A 324 3.96 9.45 69.45
CA ARG A 324 4.97 9.74 70.48
C ARG A 324 4.36 10.01 71.86
N ASP A 325 3.13 10.52 71.90
CA ASP A 325 2.46 10.92 73.14
C ASP A 325 1.50 9.85 73.70
N LYS A 326 1.38 8.69 73.02
CA LYS A 326 0.47 7.58 73.36
C LYS A 326 -1.00 7.99 73.57
N PHE A 327 -1.40 9.15 73.09
CA PHE A 327 -2.75 9.68 73.19
C PHE A 327 -3.16 10.28 71.84
N LEU A 328 -4.36 9.99 71.36
CA LEU A 328 -4.92 10.60 70.13
C LEU A 328 -6.15 11.44 70.49
N SER A 329 -6.14 12.71 70.07
CA SER A 329 -7.20 13.69 70.36
C SER A 329 -8.12 14.00 69.17
N ILE A 330 -9.31 14.52 69.46
CA ILE A 330 -10.28 15.02 68.47
C ILE A 330 -9.72 16.19 67.68
N ARG A 331 -8.87 17.02 68.31
CA ARG A 331 -8.23 18.15 67.65
C ARG A 331 -7.28 17.69 66.55
N GLU A 332 -6.41 16.74 66.87
CA GLU A 332 -5.47 16.14 65.91
C GLU A 332 -6.19 15.40 64.78
N TYR A 333 -7.31 14.75 65.10
CA TYR A 333 -8.20 14.16 64.10
C TYR A 333 -8.75 15.17 63.09
N ARG A 334 -9.21 16.34 63.56
CA ARG A 334 -9.71 17.42 62.67
C ARG A 334 -8.58 18.04 61.84
N ASP A 335 -7.40 18.20 62.43
CA ASP A 335 -6.22 18.72 61.73
C ASP A 335 -5.73 17.75 60.63
N ALA A 336 -5.94 16.43 60.79
CA ALA A 336 -5.55 15.42 59.80
C ALA A 336 -6.63 15.10 58.74
N SER A 337 -7.91 15.31 59.03
CA SER A 337 -9.02 15.00 58.11
C SER A 337 -9.29 16.12 57.10
N GLY A 338 -9.23 17.39 57.53
CA GLY A 338 -9.46 18.58 56.69
C GLY A 338 -10.85 18.65 56.03
N ASP A 339 -11.15 19.77 55.35
CA ASP A 339 -12.49 20.05 54.80
C ASP A 339 -12.83 19.20 53.55
N ASP A 340 -11.84 18.86 52.72
CA ASP A 340 -12.01 18.09 51.47
C ASP A 340 -11.71 16.58 51.60
N GLY A 341 -11.37 16.13 52.81
CA GLY A 341 -11.06 14.74 53.14
C GLY A 341 -9.59 14.32 52.96
N PRO A 342 -9.19 13.18 53.55
CA PRO A 342 -7.78 12.82 53.75
C PRO A 342 -6.98 12.50 52.46
N ILE A 343 -7.63 12.00 51.41
CA ILE A 343 -6.96 11.72 50.12
C ILE A 343 -6.73 13.00 49.31
N ALA A 344 -7.73 13.89 49.25
CA ALA A 344 -7.62 15.14 48.49
C ALA A 344 -6.50 16.02 49.02
N ASN A 345 -6.42 16.18 50.36
CA ASN A 345 -5.36 16.95 51.01
C ASN A 345 -3.96 16.40 50.74
N ARG A 346 -3.81 15.07 50.65
CA ARG A 346 -2.52 14.45 50.32
C ARG A 346 -2.16 14.60 48.85
N ALA A 347 -3.14 14.48 47.96
CA ALA A 347 -2.93 14.73 46.54
C ALA A 347 -2.55 16.20 46.29
N ASP A 348 -3.13 17.14 47.04
CA ASP A 348 -2.75 18.55 46.98
C ASP A 348 -1.35 18.79 47.56
N ALA A 349 -0.97 18.14 48.65
CA ALA A 349 0.39 18.24 49.19
C ALA A 349 1.44 17.67 48.22
N ALA A 350 1.17 16.51 47.61
CA ALA A 350 2.02 15.90 46.59
C ALA A 350 2.12 16.77 45.33
N LEU A 351 0.99 17.35 44.90
CA LEU A 351 0.94 18.31 43.79
C LEU A 351 1.80 19.53 44.09
N VAL A 352 1.72 20.12 45.28
CA VAL A 352 2.52 21.30 45.67
C VAL A 352 4.01 20.98 45.65
N GLN A 353 4.42 19.82 46.18
CA GLN A 353 5.82 19.41 46.16
C GLN A 353 6.34 19.18 44.74
N ALA A 354 5.60 18.42 43.92
CA ALA A 354 5.95 18.16 42.53
C ALA A 354 6.02 19.45 41.69
N VAL A 355 5.04 20.35 41.85
CA VAL A 355 5.00 21.65 41.15
C VAL A 355 6.18 22.54 41.57
N SER A 356 6.50 22.60 42.87
CA SER A 356 7.63 23.39 43.37
C SER A 356 8.96 22.92 42.77
N GLU A 357 9.17 21.61 42.70
CA GLU A 357 10.41 21.05 42.16
C GLU A 357 10.49 21.18 40.63
N LEU A 358 9.40 20.94 39.91
CA LEU A 358 9.34 21.15 38.45
C LEU A 358 9.54 22.62 38.06
N THR A 359 9.01 23.56 38.85
CA THR A 359 9.22 25.00 38.65
C THR A 359 10.70 25.35 38.80
N SER A 360 11.37 24.78 39.80
CA SER A 360 12.81 25.00 40.02
C SER A 360 13.71 24.47 38.89
N ARG A 361 13.21 23.49 38.12
CA ARG A 361 13.87 22.90 36.94
C ARG A 361 13.52 23.60 35.62
N GLY A 362 12.72 24.68 35.65
CA GLY A 362 12.39 25.48 34.47
C GLY A 362 11.20 24.97 33.64
N CYS A 363 10.35 24.11 34.19
CA CYS A 363 9.13 23.65 33.52
C CYS A 363 8.12 24.81 33.32
N VAL A 364 7.58 24.95 32.10
CA VAL A 364 6.69 26.06 31.70
C VAL A 364 5.27 25.92 32.26
N ASP A 365 4.73 24.70 32.31
CA ASP A 365 3.43 24.39 32.95
C ASP A 365 3.55 23.16 33.88
N PRO A 366 4.08 23.34 35.10
CA PRO A 366 4.28 22.26 36.05
C PRO A 366 2.97 21.58 36.46
N ARG A 367 1.88 22.34 36.59
CA ARG A 367 0.59 21.84 37.07
C ARG A 367 -0.12 21.06 35.97
N GLY A 368 -0.07 21.53 34.73
CA GLY A 368 -0.56 20.81 33.56
C GLY A 368 0.14 19.46 33.40
N LEU A 369 1.47 19.44 33.50
CA LEU A 369 2.27 18.22 33.38
C LEU A 369 1.93 17.17 34.46
N VAL A 370 1.74 17.59 35.71
CA VAL A 370 1.33 16.67 36.79
C VAL A 370 -0.01 16.01 36.46
N LEU A 371 -0.99 16.80 36.04
CA LEU A 371 -2.32 16.29 35.71
C LEU A 371 -2.31 15.40 34.45
N GLU A 372 -1.51 15.75 33.43
CA GLU A 372 -1.34 14.96 32.21
C GLU A 372 -0.64 13.62 32.51
N THR A 373 0.37 13.63 33.37
CA THR A 373 1.04 12.41 33.85
C THR A 373 0.05 11.50 34.57
N LEU A 374 -0.80 12.06 35.42
CA LEU A 374 -1.83 11.30 36.16
C LEU A 374 -2.96 10.79 35.26
N LEU A 375 -3.32 11.51 34.19
CA LEU A 375 -4.24 11.02 33.16
C LEU A 375 -3.70 9.79 32.44
N GLY A 376 -2.37 9.65 32.33
CA GLY A 376 -1.71 8.46 31.78
C GLY A 376 -2.06 7.15 32.52
N PHE A 377 -2.42 7.25 33.80
CA PHE A 377 -2.84 6.14 34.66
C PHE A 377 -4.36 5.89 34.67
N VAL A 378 -5.13 6.55 33.79
CA VAL A 378 -6.59 6.42 33.72
C VAL A 378 -7.02 5.78 32.40
N THR A 379 -7.99 4.86 32.48
CA THR A 379 -8.75 4.38 31.31
C THR A 379 -10.25 4.49 31.55
N LEU A 380 -11.01 4.76 30.49
CA LEU A 380 -12.47 4.74 30.54
C LEU A 380 -12.96 3.41 29.97
N LYS A 381 -13.87 2.74 30.68
CA LYS A 381 -14.55 1.54 30.19
C LYS A 381 -16.05 1.78 30.10
N ASN A 382 -16.65 1.34 28.98
CA ASN A 382 -18.09 1.17 28.88
C ASN A 382 -18.47 -0.05 29.69
N THR A 383 -19.25 0.13 30.75
CA THR A 383 -19.89 -0.99 31.46
C THR A 383 -21.27 -1.22 30.85
N GLU A 384 -21.45 -2.35 30.17
CA GLU A 384 -22.77 -2.86 29.78
C GLU A 384 -23.46 -3.46 31.02
N ASP A 385 -24.00 -2.61 31.89
CA ASP A 385 -24.99 -3.02 32.87
C ASP A 385 -26.40 -2.73 32.34
N ALA A 386 -27.38 -3.51 32.79
CA ALA A 386 -28.75 -3.53 32.28
C ALA A 386 -29.56 -2.22 32.46
N ASP A 387 -28.96 -1.18 33.03
CA ASP A 387 -29.56 0.13 33.27
C ASP A 387 -28.62 1.26 32.77
N GLY A 388 -28.44 1.35 31.44
CA GLY A 388 -27.78 2.49 30.79
C GLY A 388 -26.25 2.44 30.77
N ALA A 389 -25.66 2.97 29.69
CA ALA A 389 -24.22 3.05 29.51
C ALA A 389 -23.59 4.07 30.47
N ASP A 390 -23.08 3.61 31.61
CA ASP A 390 -22.28 4.44 32.52
C ASP A 390 -20.79 4.30 32.15
N ILE A 391 -20.10 5.42 31.94
CA ILE A 391 -18.68 5.45 31.54
C ILE A 391 -17.86 5.61 32.80
N ARG A 392 -17.14 4.56 33.22
CA ARG A 392 -16.40 4.57 34.49
C ARG A 392 -14.90 4.68 34.27
N ALA A 393 -14.28 5.63 34.98
CA ALA A 393 -12.83 5.75 35.08
C ALA A 393 -12.25 4.63 35.97
N THR A 394 -11.27 3.91 35.42
CA THR A 394 -10.58 2.80 36.07
C THR A 394 -9.06 2.96 35.96
N ARG A 395 -8.32 2.30 36.86
CA ARG A 395 -6.86 2.39 36.92
C ARG A 395 -6.18 1.72 35.72
N ARG A 396 -5.08 2.32 35.27
CA ARG A 396 -4.18 1.82 34.22
C ARG A 396 -2.78 1.70 34.78
N ARG A 397 -2.09 0.63 34.40
CA ARG A 397 -0.67 0.44 34.71
C ARG A 397 0.20 1.02 33.61
N GLN A 398 1.28 1.69 33.99
CA GLN A 398 2.25 2.24 33.03
C GLN A 398 3.69 1.83 33.43
N PRO A 399 4.52 1.41 32.46
CA PRO A 399 5.94 1.18 32.71
C PRO A 399 6.64 2.49 33.09
N TYR A 400 7.43 2.46 34.17
CA TYR A 400 8.17 3.63 34.65
C TYR A 400 9.18 4.14 33.60
N ALA A 401 9.78 3.23 32.83
CA ALA A 401 10.78 3.54 31.81
C ALA A 401 10.23 4.24 30.56
N GLU A 402 8.91 4.21 30.33
CA GLU A 402 8.27 4.87 29.18
C GLU A 402 7.86 6.32 29.48
N LEU A 403 8.04 6.77 30.73
CA LEU A 403 7.75 8.13 31.18
C LEU A 403 8.96 9.05 30.96
N SER A 404 8.72 10.32 30.61
CA SER A 404 9.78 11.33 30.55
C SER A 404 10.40 11.58 31.92
N GLU A 405 11.59 12.19 31.98
CA GLU A 405 12.26 12.49 33.25
C GLU A 405 11.40 13.36 34.19
N GLU A 406 10.65 14.31 33.62
CA GLU A 406 9.75 15.17 34.39
C GLU A 406 8.51 14.40 34.89
N ALA A 407 7.97 13.49 34.07
CA ALA A 407 6.85 12.64 34.46
C ALA A 407 7.24 11.59 35.52
N GLN A 408 8.47 11.07 35.47
CA GLN A 408 9.04 10.20 36.50
C GLN A 408 9.13 10.91 37.86
N LEU A 409 9.54 12.19 37.85
CA LEU A 409 9.59 12.99 39.08
C LEU A 409 8.19 13.21 39.69
N VAL A 410 7.18 13.44 38.86
CA VAL A 410 5.78 13.50 39.34
C VAL A 410 5.38 12.18 39.98
N VAL A 411 5.69 11.05 39.31
CA VAL A 411 5.39 9.72 39.84
C VAL A 411 6.06 9.50 41.19
N ASP A 412 7.34 9.85 41.36
CA ASP A 412 8.07 9.64 42.60
C ASP A 412 7.43 10.42 43.77
N HIS A 413 7.06 11.69 43.58
CA HIS A 413 6.33 12.49 44.59
C HIS A 413 4.99 11.85 44.97
N PHE A 414 4.27 11.28 44.00
CA PHE A 414 2.98 10.61 44.25
C PHE A 414 3.14 9.19 44.83
N VAL A 415 4.28 8.52 44.62
CA VAL A 415 4.67 7.25 45.27
C VAL A 415 5.07 7.50 46.73
N ASP A 416 5.86 8.54 47.00
CA ASP A 416 6.20 8.97 48.36
C ASP A 416 4.96 9.42 49.15
N ALA A 417 3.97 9.94 48.44
CA ALA A 417 2.65 10.22 48.96
C ALA A 417 1.72 8.99 49.04
N TYR A 418 2.17 7.78 48.71
CA TYR A 418 1.37 6.53 48.73
C TYR A 418 0.06 6.63 47.92
N LEU A 419 0.00 7.53 46.94
CA LEU A 419 -1.13 7.67 46.00
C LEU A 419 -0.91 6.82 44.74
N LEU A 420 0.34 6.53 44.43
CA LEU A 420 0.76 5.55 43.44
C LEU A 420 1.55 4.43 44.13
N THR A 421 1.45 3.22 43.59
CA THR A 421 2.21 2.05 44.03
C THR A 421 3.20 1.65 42.94
N SER A 422 4.41 1.25 43.33
CA SER A 422 5.41 0.71 42.41
C SER A 422 5.60 -0.78 42.64
N HIS A 423 5.57 -1.56 41.56
CA HIS A 423 5.80 -3.01 41.58
C HIS A 423 6.77 -3.38 40.46
N GLU A 424 7.67 -4.33 40.72
CA GLU A 424 8.65 -4.79 39.75
C GLU A 424 8.16 -6.06 39.04
N VAL A 425 8.12 -6.05 37.70
CA VAL A 425 7.65 -7.20 36.93
C VAL A 425 8.73 -8.27 36.87
N ALA A 426 8.47 -9.40 37.53
CA ALA A 426 9.43 -10.49 37.75
C ALA A 426 10.01 -11.19 36.51
N ARG A 427 9.58 -10.83 35.28
CA ARG A 427 10.12 -11.36 34.01
C ARG A 427 11.12 -10.42 33.34
N THR A 428 10.96 -9.11 33.53
CA THR A 428 11.71 -8.09 32.77
C THR A 428 12.51 -7.16 33.68
N GLY A 429 12.27 -7.17 35.01
CA GLY A 429 12.84 -6.19 35.93
C GLY A 429 12.26 -4.78 35.73
N VAL A 430 11.21 -4.65 34.91
CA VAL A 430 10.62 -3.34 34.60
C VAL A 430 9.76 -2.91 35.78
N LYS A 431 10.10 -1.75 36.37
CA LYS A 431 9.30 -1.05 37.38
C LYS A 431 8.01 -0.56 36.72
N VAL A 432 6.86 -1.01 37.22
CA VAL A 432 5.53 -0.61 36.76
C VAL A 432 4.83 0.14 37.87
N ILE A 433 4.13 1.22 37.50
CA ILE A 433 3.43 2.11 38.41
C ILE A 433 1.93 1.93 38.22
N ASP A 434 1.19 1.94 39.32
CA ASP A 434 -0.27 1.83 39.37
C ASP A 434 -0.86 2.82 40.38
N LEU A 435 -2.15 3.13 40.26
CA LEU A 435 -2.89 3.91 41.25
C LEU A 435 -3.13 3.08 42.51
N ALA A 436 -2.73 3.62 43.66
CA ALA A 436 -2.91 2.96 44.96
C ALA A 436 -4.39 2.68 45.25
N HIS A 437 -5.30 3.59 44.85
CA HIS A 437 -6.74 3.40 44.98
C HIS A 437 -7.58 4.23 44.00
N GLU A 438 -8.66 3.65 43.46
CA GLU A 438 -9.68 4.33 42.63
C GLU A 438 -10.41 5.50 43.33
N ALA A 439 -10.22 5.68 44.65
CA ALA A 439 -10.82 6.80 45.38
C ALA A 439 -10.23 8.14 44.93
N LEU A 440 -8.95 8.16 44.53
CA LEU A 440 -8.29 9.36 43.99
C LEU A 440 -8.99 9.89 42.74
N LEU A 441 -9.48 9.00 41.87
CA LEU A 441 -10.18 9.35 40.64
C LEU A 441 -11.53 10.06 40.88
N ARG A 442 -12.14 9.84 42.05
CA ARG A 442 -13.48 10.36 42.40
C ARG A 442 -13.43 11.52 43.40
N GLN A 443 -12.50 11.49 44.35
CA GLN A 443 -12.47 12.43 45.47
C GLN A 443 -11.56 13.63 45.21
N TRP A 444 -10.60 13.54 44.28
CA TRP A 444 -9.71 14.67 43.97
C TRP A 444 -10.18 15.41 42.71
N GLN A 445 -10.86 16.54 42.92
CA GLN A 445 -11.49 17.36 41.87
C GLN A 445 -10.57 17.73 40.69
N PRO A 446 -9.29 18.14 40.90
CA PRO A 446 -8.41 18.50 39.77
C PRO A 446 -8.23 17.40 38.73
N LEU A 447 -8.17 16.13 39.16
CA LEU A 447 -8.05 14.99 38.26
C LEU A 447 -9.41 14.61 37.65
N ALA A 448 -10.49 14.66 38.43
CA ALA A 448 -11.84 14.39 37.93
C ALA A 448 -12.27 15.36 36.81
N ASP A 449 -11.95 16.65 36.94
CA ASP A 449 -12.21 17.67 35.92
C ASP A 449 -11.40 17.42 34.64
N GLN A 450 -10.18 16.91 34.78
CA GLN A 450 -9.32 16.58 33.64
C GLN A 450 -9.79 15.33 32.91
N ILE A 451 -10.23 14.31 33.65
CA ILE A 451 -10.84 13.10 33.08
C ILE A 451 -12.10 13.48 32.28
N SER A 452 -12.94 14.36 32.83
CA SER A 452 -14.17 14.81 32.16
C SER A 452 -13.87 15.60 30.88
N ARG A 453 -12.86 16.49 30.91
CA ARG A 453 -12.43 17.27 29.73
C ARG A 453 -11.82 16.42 28.62
N HIS A 454 -11.18 15.30 28.95
CA HIS A 454 -10.50 14.43 28.00
C HIS A 454 -11.24 13.10 27.75
N ALA A 455 -12.51 13.00 28.14
CA ALA A 455 -13.25 11.75 28.11
C ALA A 455 -13.34 11.14 26.70
N GLU A 456 -13.60 11.95 25.68
CA GLU A 456 -13.67 11.50 24.28
C GLU A 456 -12.32 10.98 23.77
N MET A 457 -11.21 11.68 24.08
CA MET A 457 -9.86 11.22 23.76
C MET A 457 -9.54 9.89 24.47
N LEU A 458 -9.87 9.76 25.75
CA LEU A 458 -9.62 8.56 26.53
C LEU A 458 -10.45 7.36 26.04
N LEU A 459 -11.70 7.57 25.62
CA LEU A 459 -12.55 6.54 25.01
C LEU A 459 -11.98 6.08 23.66
N ARG A 460 -11.65 7.02 22.77
CA ARG A 460 -11.09 6.70 21.43
C ARG A 460 -9.73 6.03 21.51
N ARG A 461 -8.88 6.44 22.47
CA ARG A 461 -7.61 5.76 22.78
C ARG A 461 -7.84 4.31 23.22
N THR A 462 -8.88 4.07 24.01
CA THR A 462 -9.26 2.72 24.47
C THR A 462 -9.70 1.82 23.30
N GLU A 463 -10.23 2.40 22.21
CA GLU A 463 -10.62 1.66 21.00
C GLU A 463 -9.41 1.31 20.10
N LEU A 464 -8.40 2.18 20.02
CA LEU A 464 -7.24 2.01 19.12
C LEU A 464 -6.13 1.12 19.68
N GLU A 465 -5.89 1.14 20.99
CA GLU A 465 -4.83 0.35 21.62
C GLU A 465 -5.00 -1.18 21.44
N PRO A 466 -6.20 -1.77 21.56
CA PRO A 466 -6.42 -3.18 21.26
C PRO A 466 -6.14 -3.55 19.80
N LEU A 467 -6.48 -2.66 18.85
CA LEU A 467 -6.24 -2.89 17.42
C LEU A 467 -4.74 -2.88 17.11
N ALA A 468 -4.01 -1.89 17.64
CA ALA A 468 -2.56 -1.80 17.47
C ALA A 468 -1.83 -2.99 18.12
N ARG A 469 -2.28 -3.47 19.30
CA ARG A 469 -1.73 -4.67 19.93
C ARG A 469 -2.06 -5.95 19.17
N ALA A 470 -3.26 -6.07 18.62
CA ALA A 470 -3.63 -7.22 17.80
C ALA A 470 -2.78 -7.26 16.52
N TRP A 471 -2.55 -6.11 15.89
CA TRP A 471 -1.65 -5.98 14.75
C TRP A 471 -0.20 -6.39 15.09
N ASP A 472 0.33 -5.92 16.23
CA ASP A 472 1.68 -6.29 16.71
C ASP A 472 1.81 -7.78 17.07
N ALA A 473 0.77 -8.36 17.69
CA ALA A 473 0.74 -9.77 18.07
C ALA A 473 0.74 -10.73 16.87
N VAL A 474 0.29 -10.27 15.70
CA VAL A 474 0.26 -11.05 14.45
C VAL A 474 1.36 -10.57 13.50
N ASP A 475 2.50 -10.14 14.05
CA ASP A 475 3.70 -9.76 13.28
C ASP A 475 3.42 -8.68 12.22
N ARG A 476 2.60 -7.69 12.58
CA ARG A 476 2.29 -6.49 11.79
C ARG A 476 1.64 -6.77 10.43
N ARG A 477 0.86 -7.85 10.32
CA ARG A 477 0.11 -8.18 9.09
C ARG A 477 -0.88 -7.09 8.66
N VAL A 478 -0.97 -6.93 7.35
CA VAL A 478 -1.78 -5.89 6.68
C VAL A 478 -3.29 -6.05 6.94
N ASP A 479 -3.80 -7.28 7.10
CA ASP A 479 -5.23 -7.58 7.30
C ASP A 479 -5.84 -6.95 8.57
N TYR A 480 -5.00 -6.55 9.51
CA TYR A 480 -5.39 -5.94 10.78
C TYR A 480 -5.36 -4.41 10.75
N LEU A 481 -4.92 -3.80 9.65
CA LEU A 481 -4.88 -2.35 9.48
C LEU A 481 -6.30 -1.79 9.22
N ILE A 482 -6.57 -0.63 9.79
CA ILE A 482 -7.80 0.13 9.52
C ILE A 482 -7.63 0.96 8.25
N SER A 483 -8.70 1.16 7.48
CA SER A 483 -8.69 1.95 6.23
C SER A 483 -9.93 2.83 6.09
N GLY A 484 -9.88 3.79 5.17
CA GLY A 484 -11.00 4.66 4.82
C GLY A 484 -11.41 5.60 5.95
N GLU A 485 -12.72 5.70 6.18
CA GLU A 485 -13.30 6.61 7.17
C GLU A 485 -12.81 6.32 8.59
N ARG A 486 -12.55 5.04 8.92
CA ARG A 486 -12.04 4.66 10.24
C ARG A 486 -10.62 5.14 10.49
N LEU A 487 -9.77 5.15 9.45
CA LEU A 487 -8.41 5.68 9.54
C LEU A 487 -8.42 7.20 9.71
N ARG A 488 -9.21 7.92 8.89
CA ARG A 488 -9.34 9.39 9.00
C ARG A 488 -9.84 9.83 10.38
N GLN A 489 -10.80 9.11 10.94
CA GLN A 489 -11.29 9.37 12.30
C GLN A 489 -10.23 9.06 13.37
N ALA A 490 -9.43 8.00 13.19
CA ALA A 490 -8.37 7.63 14.12
C ALA A 490 -7.21 8.64 14.12
N GLU A 491 -6.83 9.19 12.97
CA GLU A 491 -5.76 10.18 12.84
C GLU A 491 -6.10 11.52 13.51
N GLN A 492 -7.35 11.96 13.41
CA GLN A 492 -7.82 13.21 14.04
C GLN A 492 -7.70 13.21 15.57
N HIS A 493 -7.70 12.03 16.18
CA HIS A 493 -7.75 11.84 17.64
C HIS A 493 -6.51 11.13 18.21
N ALA A 494 -5.40 11.08 17.44
CA ALA A 494 -4.17 10.38 17.81
C ALA A 494 -3.23 11.16 18.77
N THR A 495 -3.66 12.31 19.28
CA THR A 495 -2.90 13.13 20.24
C THR A 495 -2.70 12.40 21.57
N GLY A 496 -1.44 12.21 21.99
CA GLY A 496 -1.09 11.46 23.21
C GLY A 496 -1.08 9.93 23.07
N ALA A 497 -1.18 9.40 21.84
CA ALA A 497 -1.13 7.97 21.56
C ALA A 497 0.26 7.36 21.83
N THR A 498 0.29 6.08 22.25
CA THR A 498 1.52 5.31 22.44
C THR A 498 2.28 5.13 21.13
N THR A 499 3.61 4.92 21.20
CA THR A 499 4.47 4.67 20.02
C THR A 499 3.89 3.59 19.10
N LEU A 500 3.38 2.48 19.68
CA LEU A 500 2.77 1.39 18.91
C LEU A 500 1.53 1.82 18.09
N VAL A 501 0.70 2.72 18.62
CA VAL A 501 -0.50 3.23 17.92
C VAL A 501 -0.09 4.20 16.81
N LYS A 502 0.97 4.99 17.02
CA LYS A 502 1.54 5.86 15.97
C LYS A 502 2.12 5.04 14.82
N GLU A 503 2.83 3.96 15.13
CA GLU A 503 3.34 3.01 14.13
C GLU A 503 2.18 2.34 13.36
N PHE A 504 1.14 1.91 14.06
CA PHE A 504 -0.07 1.33 13.45
C PHE A 504 -0.78 2.29 12.49
N LEU A 505 -0.96 3.57 12.88
CA LEU A 505 -1.59 4.56 12.02
C LEU A 505 -0.73 4.94 10.81
N THR A 506 0.59 5.01 11.00
CA THR A 506 1.53 5.24 9.89
C THR A 506 1.47 4.10 8.88
N ALA A 507 1.51 2.85 9.36
CA ALA A 507 1.39 1.67 8.52
C ALA A 507 0.02 1.60 7.79
N ALA A 508 -1.07 1.96 8.47
CA ALA A 508 -2.41 2.03 7.87
C ALA A 508 -2.49 3.09 6.74
N ARG A 509 -1.85 4.24 6.94
CA ARG A 509 -1.77 5.32 5.93
C ARG A 509 -0.93 4.94 4.72
N GLU A 510 0.23 4.32 4.96
CA GLU A 510 1.08 3.81 3.90
C GLU A 510 0.36 2.73 3.08
N TYR A 511 -0.36 1.84 3.75
CA TYR A 511 -1.18 0.83 3.09
C TYR A 511 -2.33 1.44 2.26
N GLU A 512 -3.07 2.41 2.79
CA GLU A 512 -4.16 3.07 2.05
C GLU A 512 -3.62 3.79 0.79
N ARG A 513 -2.46 4.45 0.91
CA ARG A 513 -1.80 5.08 -0.24
C ARG A 513 -1.38 4.04 -1.27
N MET A 514 -0.74 2.95 -0.84
CA MET A 514 -0.29 1.88 -1.73
C MET A 514 -1.45 1.19 -2.44
N GLU A 515 -2.59 1.03 -1.76
CA GLU A 515 -3.81 0.43 -2.33
C GLU A 515 -4.49 1.37 -3.33
N LEU A 516 -4.52 2.68 -3.07
CA LEU A 516 -5.01 3.68 -4.03
C LEU A 516 -4.11 3.76 -5.26
N ASP A 517 -2.79 3.74 -5.08
CA ASP A 517 -1.82 3.73 -6.19
C ASP A 517 -1.98 2.47 -7.03
N ARG A 518 -2.11 1.29 -6.40
CA ARG A 518 -2.38 0.02 -7.10
C ARG A 518 -3.66 0.06 -7.93
N ARG A 519 -4.73 0.69 -7.43
CA ARG A 519 -6.00 0.86 -8.15
C ARG A 519 -5.89 1.84 -9.30
N ALA A 520 -5.19 2.96 -9.12
CA ALA A 520 -4.90 3.90 -10.20
C ALA A 520 -4.10 3.22 -11.31
N ASP A 521 -3.10 2.41 -10.96
CA ASP A 521 -2.29 1.66 -11.91
C ASP A 521 -3.08 0.56 -12.63
N ALA A 522 -4.01 -0.12 -11.94
CA ALA A 522 -4.89 -1.10 -12.57
C ALA A 522 -5.83 -0.44 -13.60
N ALA A 523 -6.49 0.66 -13.23
CA ALA A 523 -7.35 1.42 -14.13
C ALA A 523 -6.57 2.06 -15.29
N ALA A 524 -5.33 2.49 -15.06
CA ALA A 524 -4.43 2.99 -16.09
C ALA A 524 -4.01 1.89 -17.07
N ARG A 525 -3.73 0.66 -16.60
CA ARG A 525 -3.46 -0.48 -17.49
C ARG A 525 -4.68 -0.89 -18.29
N GLU A 526 -5.87 -0.84 -17.70
CA GLU A 526 -7.13 -1.08 -18.40
C GLU A 526 -7.35 -0.03 -19.50
N SER A 527 -7.06 1.25 -19.21
CA SER A 527 -7.05 2.31 -20.21
C SER A 527 -6.08 2.06 -21.36
N MET A 528 -4.91 1.47 -21.11
CA MET A 528 -3.92 1.21 -22.15
C MET A 528 -4.27 -0.02 -23.01
N ALA A 529 -5.05 -0.96 -22.45
CA ALA A 529 -5.60 -2.10 -23.17
C ALA A 529 -6.91 -1.77 -23.92
N GLU A 530 -7.51 -0.62 -23.61
CA GLU A 530 -8.75 -0.17 -24.23
C GLU A 530 -8.52 0.24 -25.69
N LEU A 531 -9.29 -0.37 -26.60
CA LEU A 531 -9.17 -0.15 -28.05
C LEU A 531 -9.91 1.11 -28.50
N ASP A 532 -10.86 1.61 -27.69
CA ASP A 532 -11.54 2.88 -27.93
C ASP A 532 -10.73 4.06 -27.34
N PRO A 533 -10.17 4.96 -28.17
CA PRO A 533 -9.40 6.11 -27.69
C PRO A 533 -10.22 7.06 -26.79
N GLU A 534 -11.54 7.16 -26.97
CA GLU A 534 -12.39 7.99 -26.11
C GLU A 534 -12.52 7.36 -24.72
N ALA A 535 -12.79 6.05 -24.65
CA ALA A 535 -12.86 5.32 -23.39
C ALA A 535 -11.49 5.28 -22.68
N ALA A 536 -10.40 5.07 -23.41
CA ALA A 536 -9.04 5.13 -22.90
C ALA A 536 -8.75 6.50 -22.24
N VAL A 537 -8.98 7.61 -22.95
CA VAL A 537 -8.79 8.95 -22.36
C VAL A 537 -9.64 9.17 -21.11
N GLN A 538 -10.90 8.69 -21.08
CA GLN A 538 -11.75 8.81 -19.89
C GLN A 538 -11.28 7.97 -18.71
N LEU A 539 -10.87 6.72 -18.95
CA LEU A 539 -10.33 5.80 -17.96
C LEU A 539 -9.02 6.32 -17.38
N ALA A 540 -8.08 6.74 -18.22
CA ALA A 540 -6.82 7.34 -17.80
C ALA A 540 -7.05 8.63 -16.99
N ARG A 541 -7.99 9.47 -17.42
CA ARG A 541 -8.34 10.69 -16.68
C ARG A 541 -8.99 10.38 -15.33
N ALA A 542 -9.85 9.37 -15.24
CA ALA A 542 -10.46 8.95 -13.99
C ALA A 542 -9.42 8.36 -13.02
N ALA A 543 -8.50 7.53 -13.51
CA ALA A 543 -7.37 7.01 -12.73
C ALA A 543 -6.53 8.15 -12.14
N LEU A 544 -6.20 9.16 -12.96
CA LEU A 544 -5.34 10.27 -12.56
C LEU A 544 -6.00 11.30 -11.64
N LEU A 545 -7.24 11.70 -11.93
CA LEU A 545 -7.92 12.80 -11.23
C LEU A 545 -8.82 12.33 -10.08
N GLU A 546 -9.37 11.11 -10.15
CA GLU A 546 -10.34 10.62 -9.18
C GLU A 546 -9.76 9.57 -8.21
N VAL A 547 -8.63 8.91 -8.55
CA VAL A 547 -8.02 7.84 -7.71
C VAL A 547 -6.67 8.25 -7.12
N SER A 548 -5.60 8.32 -7.93
CA SER A 548 -4.26 8.75 -7.49
C SER A 548 -3.39 9.23 -8.65
N GLN A 549 -2.48 10.16 -8.39
CA GLN A 549 -1.56 10.69 -9.41
C GLN A 549 -0.32 9.80 -9.60
N THR A 550 -0.51 8.56 -10.05
CA THR A 550 0.61 7.66 -10.31
C THR A 550 1.29 7.95 -11.65
N PRO A 551 2.58 7.59 -11.82
CA PRO A 551 3.26 7.75 -13.10
C PRO A 551 2.60 6.96 -14.24
N ILE A 552 2.07 5.77 -13.96
CA ILE A 552 1.37 4.92 -14.93
C ILE A 552 0.04 5.56 -15.34
N ALA A 553 -0.72 6.15 -14.40
CA ALA A 553 -1.95 6.88 -14.75
C ALA A 553 -1.68 8.14 -15.60
N ARG A 554 -0.57 8.84 -15.33
CA ARG A 554 -0.12 9.94 -16.20
C ARG A 554 0.25 9.43 -17.58
N HIS A 555 1.01 8.33 -17.64
CA HIS A 555 1.45 7.73 -18.89
C HIS A 555 0.28 7.19 -19.73
N ALA A 556 -0.69 6.50 -19.13
CA ALA A 556 -1.90 6.06 -19.81
C ALA A 556 -2.68 7.24 -20.43
N LEU A 557 -2.73 8.39 -19.76
CA LEU A 557 -3.35 9.60 -20.31
C LEU A 557 -2.53 10.16 -21.48
N TYR A 558 -1.20 10.15 -21.38
CA TYR A 558 -0.32 10.55 -22.47
C TYR A 558 -0.41 9.62 -23.68
N ASP A 559 -0.46 8.31 -23.49
CA ASP A 559 -0.61 7.33 -24.57
C ASP A 559 -1.99 7.45 -25.23
N ALA A 560 -3.04 7.60 -24.42
CA ALA A 560 -4.39 7.82 -24.93
C ALA A 560 -4.53 9.16 -25.68
N TRP A 561 -3.79 10.20 -25.27
CA TRP A 561 -3.69 11.46 -26.02
C TRP A 561 -2.74 11.39 -27.21
N ALA A 562 -1.67 10.60 -27.15
CA ALA A 562 -0.71 10.38 -28.23
C ALA A 562 -1.33 9.53 -29.35
N ALA A 563 -2.41 8.79 -29.09
CA ALA A 563 -3.30 8.23 -30.11
C ALA A 563 -3.99 9.30 -30.98
N GLY A 564 -3.79 10.59 -30.67
CA GLY A 564 -3.99 11.71 -31.59
C GLY A 564 -5.40 12.28 -31.64
N LEU A 565 -6.41 11.69 -30.99
CA LEU A 565 -7.79 12.20 -31.09
C LEU A 565 -7.94 13.57 -30.39
N ARG A 566 -8.03 14.65 -31.17
CA ARG A 566 -8.22 16.03 -30.68
C ARG A 566 -9.67 16.39 -30.45
N ALA A 567 -10.57 15.93 -31.32
CA ALA A 567 -11.99 16.25 -31.20
C ALA A 567 -12.87 15.15 -31.79
N ALA A 568 -14.00 14.90 -31.14
CA ALA A 568 -15.09 14.08 -31.65
C ALA A 568 -16.33 14.98 -31.85
N LEU A 569 -16.65 15.27 -33.10
CA LEU A 569 -17.71 16.21 -33.48
C LEU A 569 -19.03 15.45 -33.59
N ARG A 570 -19.93 15.72 -32.65
CA ARG A 570 -21.28 15.14 -32.57
C ARG A 570 -22.27 16.09 -33.22
N GLY A 571 -23.12 15.58 -34.12
CA GLY A 571 -24.24 16.38 -34.60
C GLY A 571 -25.05 15.77 -35.74
N HIS A 572 -24.44 15.00 -36.64
CA HIS A 572 -25.17 14.37 -37.74
C HIS A 572 -26.12 13.26 -37.24
N ASP A 573 -27.26 13.12 -37.91
CA ASP A 573 -28.30 12.14 -37.54
C ASP A 573 -28.15 10.80 -38.29
N HIS A 574 -27.22 10.75 -39.25
CA HIS A 574 -26.87 9.57 -40.03
C HIS A 574 -25.37 9.51 -40.33
N VAL A 575 -24.92 8.39 -40.90
CA VAL A 575 -23.56 8.10 -41.33
C VAL A 575 -22.92 9.31 -42.03
N VAL A 576 -21.67 9.65 -41.66
CA VAL A 576 -20.87 10.66 -42.37
C VAL A 576 -20.17 9.98 -43.54
N LEU A 577 -20.46 10.46 -44.75
CA LEU A 577 -20.02 9.84 -46.00
C LEU A 577 -18.81 10.56 -46.62
N SER A 578 -18.59 11.83 -46.27
CA SER A 578 -17.48 12.62 -46.80
C SER A 578 -17.07 13.73 -45.83
N VAL A 579 -15.78 14.03 -45.79
CA VAL A 579 -15.19 15.13 -45.05
C VAL A 579 -14.18 15.88 -45.91
N ALA A 580 -14.08 17.19 -45.75
CA ALA A 580 -13.11 18.02 -46.47
C ALA A 580 -12.71 19.26 -45.67
N TRP A 581 -11.41 19.58 -45.67
CA TRP A 581 -10.89 20.80 -45.06
C TRP A 581 -10.83 21.95 -46.06
N SER A 582 -11.06 23.16 -45.57
CA SER A 582 -10.77 24.39 -46.29
C SER A 582 -9.36 24.90 -45.95
N VAL A 583 -8.82 25.77 -46.80
CA VAL A 583 -7.51 26.42 -46.60
C VAL A 583 -7.48 27.25 -45.31
N ASP A 584 -8.62 27.83 -44.90
CA ASP A 584 -8.74 28.60 -43.65
C ASP A 584 -8.97 27.73 -42.40
N GLY A 585 -8.92 26.40 -42.54
CA GLY A 585 -8.99 25.45 -41.41
C GLY A 585 -10.41 25.15 -40.93
N ARG A 586 -11.44 25.35 -41.75
CA ARG A 586 -12.81 24.86 -41.49
C ARG A 586 -12.97 23.45 -42.03
N LEU A 587 -13.77 22.64 -41.36
CA LEU A 587 -14.08 21.28 -41.77
C LEU A 587 -15.51 21.21 -42.29
N ALA A 588 -15.73 20.67 -43.48
CA ALA A 588 -17.05 20.32 -43.99
C ALA A 588 -17.28 18.81 -43.86
N SER A 589 -18.51 18.41 -43.52
CA SER A 589 -18.93 17.01 -43.48
C SER A 589 -20.27 16.83 -44.18
N GLY A 590 -20.31 15.88 -45.13
CA GLY A 590 -21.54 15.43 -45.81
C GLY A 590 -22.04 14.12 -45.20
N SER A 591 -23.35 14.02 -44.99
CA SER A 591 -23.97 12.88 -44.32
C SER A 591 -25.20 12.34 -45.06
N GLY A 592 -25.53 11.09 -44.76
CA GLY A 592 -26.81 10.48 -45.16
C GLY A 592 -28.04 11.13 -44.52
N ASP A 593 -27.88 12.09 -43.60
CA ASP A 593 -28.97 12.90 -43.05
C ASP A 593 -29.44 14.02 -44.00
N ARG A 594 -28.89 14.04 -45.22
CA ARG A 594 -29.18 15.01 -46.31
C ARG A 594 -28.62 16.41 -46.06
N THR A 595 -27.78 16.57 -45.03
CA THR A 595 -27.18 17.86 -44.70
C THR A 595 -25.68 17.87 -44.93
N VAL A 596 -25.16 19.06 -45.18
CA VAL A 596 -23.73 19.36 -45.05
C VAL A 596 -23.54 20.22 -43.81
N ARG A 597 -22.59 19.87 -42.95
CA ARG A 597 -22.25 20.68 -41.78
C ARG A 597 -20.85 21.25 -41.92
N VAL A 598 -20.70 22.51 -41.51
CA VAL A 598 -19.41 23.21 -41.49
C VAL A 598 -19.03 23.46 -40.05
N TRP A 599 -17.82 23.06 -39.68
CA TRP A 599 -17.25 23.13 -38.35
C TRP A 599 -16.02 24.03 -38.37
N SER A 600 -15.77 24.70 -37.26
CA SER A 600 -14.52 25.44 -37.03
C SER A 600 -13.37 24.49 -36.67
N ALA A 601 -12.13 24.99 -36.72
CA ALA A 601 -10.93 24.25 -36.34
C ALA A 601 -10.96 23.72 -34.88
N ASP A 602 -11.66 24.43 -33.98
CA ASP A 602 -11.87 24.03 -32.57
C ASP A 602 -13.09 23.10 -32.36
N GLY A 603 -13.73 22.66 -33.45
CA GLY A 603 -14.80 21.67 -33.41
C GLY A 603 -16.20 22.21 -33.11
N ARG A 604 -16.43 23.53 -33.24
CA ARG A 604 -17.76 24.12 -33.09
C ARG A 604 -18.51 24.05 -34.41
N LEU A 605 -19.80 23.72 -34.36
CA LEU A 605 -20.67 23.76 -35.52
C LEU A 605 -20.92 25.23 -35.91
N LEU A 606 -20.50 25.62 -37.12
CA LEU A 606 -20.69 26.96 -37.67
C LEU A 606 -22.00 27.04 -38.48
N HIS A 607 -22.19 26.11 -39.40
CA HIS A 607 -23.35 26.11 -40.30
C HIS A 607 -23.90 24.70 -40.53
N THR A 608 -25.21 24.60 -40.70
CA THR A 608 -25.90 23.41 -41.21
C THR A 608 -26.57 23.79 -42.52
N LEU A 609 -26.05 23.27 -43.62
CA LEU A 609 -26.49 23.56 -44.97
C LEU A 609 -27.55 22.53 -45.36
N MET A 610 -28.78 23.01 -45.52
CA MET A 610 -29.93 22.20 -45.89
C MET A 610 -30.35 22.55 -47.32
N GLY A 611 -30.54 21.54 -48.16
CA GLY A 611 -31.01 21.75 -49.54
C GLY A 611 -30.96 20.52 -50.43
N HIS A 612 -30.11 19.53 -50.13
CA HIS A 612 -30.19 18.22 -50.80
C HIS A 612 -31.45 17.47 -50.37
N GLU A 613 -32.07 16.77 -51.33
CA GLU A 613 -33.31 16.00 -51.08
C GLU A 613 -33.01 14.57 -50.60
N GLU A 614 -31.79 14.08 -50.82
CA GLU A 614 -31.30 12.77 -50.41
C GLU A 614 -29.87 12.84 -49.86
N ALA A 615 -29.26 11.69 -49.55
CA ALA A 615 -27.95 11.59 -48.91
C ALA A 615 -26.84 12.37 -49.65
N VAL A 616 -25.97 13.03 -48.89
CA VAL A 616 -24.82 13.75 -49.46
C VAL A 616 -23.60 12.83 -49.43
N TRP A 617 -23.13 12.46 -50.62
CA TRP A 617 -22.05 11.47 -50.78
C TRP A 617 -20.65 12.09 -50.81
N SER A 618 -20.52 13.35 -51.21
CA SER A 618 -19.20 14.00 -51.32
C SER A 618 -19.28 15.49 -51.06
N VAL A 619 -18.25 16.02 -50.40
CA VAL A 619 -18.04 17.46 -50.19
C VAL A 619 -16.60 17.85 -50.56
N ALA A 620 -16.41 19.03 -51.14
CA ALA A 620 -15.09 19.53 -51.49
C ALA A 620 -15.02 21.07 -51.45
N TRP A 621 -13.94 21.61 -50.91
CA TRP A 621 -13.67 23.05 -50.89
C TRP A 621 -12.88 23.48 -52.12
N SER A 622 -13.15 24.70 -52.61
CA SER A 622 -12.31 25.38 -53.59
C SER A 622 -11.24 26.24 -52.89
N SER A 623 -10.16 26.54 -53.59
CA SER A 623 -9.12 27.49 -53.14
C SER A 623 -9.68 28.89 -52.87
N GLY A 624 -10.80 29.26 -53.53
CA GLY A 624 -11.53 30.50 -53.32
C GLY A 624 -12.54 30.48 -52.17
N GLY A 625 -12.67 29.36 -51.43
CA GLY A 625 -13.58 29.23 -50.29
C GLY A 625 -15.02 28.83 -50.63
N LEU A 626 -15.30 28.38 -51.86
CA LEU A 626 -16.61 27.81 -52.19
C LEU A 626 -16.67 26.34 -51.76
N LEU A 627 -17.82 25.88 -51.29
CA LEU A 627 -18.04 24.48 -50.93
C LEU A 627 -18.93 23.83 -51.98
N ALA A 628 -18.52 22.71 -52.55
CA ALA A 628 -19.37 21.88 -53.40
C ALA A 628 -19.85 20.65 -52.63
N SER A 629 -21.07 20.21 -52.90
CA SER A 629 -21.63 18.96 -52.38
C SER A 629 -22.35 18.17 -53.48
N GLY A 630 -22.06 16.87 -53.56
CA GLY A 630 -22.70 15.93 -54.47
C GLY A 630 -23.70 15.04 -53.73
N GLY A 631 -24.92 14.95 -54.25
CA GLY A 631 -26.03 14.23 -53.62
C GLY A 631 -26.51 12.99 -54.38
N GLU A 632 -27.24 12.15 -53.66
CA GLU A 632 -28.05 11.06 -54.23
C GLU A 632 -29.27 11.56 -54.99
N ASP A 633 -29.63 12.84 -54.81
CA ASP A 633 -30.64 13.56 -55.59
C ASP A 633 -30.20 13.93 -57.01
N HIS A 634 -29.08 13.38 -57.49
CA HIS A 634 -28.49 13.60 -58.82
C HIS A 634 -27.98 15.03 -59.07
N THR A 635 -27.91 15.86 -58.01
CA THR A 635 -27.47 17.26 -58.14
C THR A 635 -26.10 17.49 -57.50
N VAL A 636 -25.40 18.51 -58.02
CA VAL A 636 -24.27 19.12 -57.33
C VAL A 636 -24.69 20.50 -56.86
N ARG A 637 -24.49 20.82 -55.58
CA ARG A 637 -24.79 22.13 -55.02
C ARG A 637 -23.51 22.86 -54.67
N VAL A 638 -23.45 24.15 -54.98
CA VAL A 638 -22.32 25.03 -54.64
C VAL A 638 -22.80 26.05 -53.63
N TRP A 639 -22.05 26.19 -52.53
CA TRP A 639 -22.36 27.01 -51.37
C TRP A 639 -21.27 28.04 -51.14
N SER A 640 -21.66 29.20 -50.61
CA SER A 640 -20.72 30.22 -50.12
C SER A 640 -20.12 29.80 -48.77
N THR A 641 -19.03 30.46 -48.38
CA THR A 641 -18.39 30.31 -47.05
C THR A 641 -19.36 30.54 -45.88
N ASP A 642 -20.38 31.37 -46.09
CA ASP A 642 -21.39 31.75 -45.10
C ASP A 642 -22.60 30.80 -45.11
N GLY A 643 -22.55 29.75 -45.93
CA GLY A 643 -23.57 28.72 -46.02
C GLY A 643 -24.76 29.04 -46.92
N GLN A 644 -24.66 30.04 -47.80
CA GLN A 644 -25.71 30.33 -48.78
C GLN A 644 -25.56 29.45 -50.01
N LEU A 645 -26.66 28.88 -50.50
CA LEU A 645 -26.68 28.15 -51.76
C LEU A 645 -26.52 29.13 -52.94
N LEU A 646 -25.47 28.96 -53.73
CA LEU A 646 -25.18 29.78 -54.91
C LEU A 646 -25.71 29.14 -56.19
N HIS A 647 -25.41 27.85 -56.39
CA HIS A 647 -25.78 27.13 -57.61
C HIS A 647 -26.29 25.72 -57.30
N THR A 648 -27.25 25.26 -58.11
CA THR A 648 -27.66 23.85 -58.17
C THR A 648 -27.43 23.38 -59.61
N LEU A 649 -26.42 22.53 -59.77
CA LEU A 649 -25.97 22.02 -61.06
C LEU A 649 -26.71 20.71 -61.33
N MET A 650 -27.51 20.73 -62.39
CA MET A 650 -28.32 19.60 -62.83
C MET A 650 -27.79 19.08 -64.16
N GLY A 651 -27.71 17.76 -64.30
CA GLY A 651 -27.28 17.14 -65.55
C GLY A 651 -26.97 15.66 -65.44
N HIS A 652 -26.49 15.19 -64.28
CA HIS A 652 -26.30 13.77 -64.03
C HIS A 652 -27.62 13.01 -63.99
N GLU A 653 -27.59 11.75 -64.44
CA GLU A 653 -28.79 10.89 -64.52
C GLU A 653 -28.91 9.92 -63.32
N ASP A 654 -27.86 9.84 -62.49
CA ASP A 654 -27.82 9.04 -61.26
C ASP A 654 -26.97 9.76 -60.18
N THR A 655 -26.94 9.17 -58.99
CA THR A 655 -26.22 9.57 -57.78
C THR A 655 -24.84 10.16 -58.08
N VAL A 656 -24.59 11.38 -57.62
CA VAL A 656 -23.25 11.97 -57.68
C VAL A 656 -22.43 11.45 -56.50
N ARG A 657 -21.36 10.71 -56.77
CA ARG A 657 -20.56 10.02 -55.75
C ARG A 657 -19.35 10.79 -55.29
N SER A 658 -18.80 11.66 -56.14
CA SER A 658 -17.60 12.42 -55.83
C SER A 658 -17.62 13.78 -56.52
N VAL A 659 -17.18 14.81 -55.81
CA VAL A 659 -16.95 16.15 -56.33
C VAL A 659 -15.54 16.61 -55.97
N ALA A 660 -14.86 17.31 -56.88
CA ALA A 660 -13.52 17.84 -56.65
C ALA A 660 -13.30 19.16 -57.39
N TRP A 661 -12.72 20.14 -56.71
CA TRP A 661 -12.31 21.41 -57.32
C TRP A 661 -10.89 21.31 -57.86
N SER A 662 -10.65 21.95 -59.00
CA SER A 662 -9.31 22.23 -59.50
C SER A 662 -8.80 23.56 -58.94
N VAL A 663 -7.49 23.76 -59.00
CA VAL A 663 -6.84 25.01 -58.58
C VAL A 663 -7.33 26.22 -59.37
N ASP A 664 -7.71 26.02 -60.65
CA ASP A 664 -8.24 27.07 -61.53
C ASP A 664 -9.75 27.35 -61.36
N GLY A 665 -10.41 26.70 -60.40
CA GLY A 665 -11.81 26.96 -60.06
C GLY A 665 -12.82 26.22 -60.94
N ARG A 666 -12.42 25.16 -61.64
CA ARG A 666 -13.35 24.21 -62.27
C ARG A 666 -13.76 23.14 -61.26
N LEU A 667 -14.98 22.64 -61.40
CA LEU A 667 -15.53 21.58 -60.55
C LEU A 667 -15.73 20.32 -61.38
N ALA A 668 -15.19 19.19 -60.94
CA ALA A 668 -15.51 17.88 -61.50
C ALA A 668 -16.51 17.15 -60.62
N SER A 669 -17.44 16.42 -61.23
CA SER A 669 -18.39 15.54 -60.55
C SER A 669 -18.45 14.18 -61.22
N GLY A 670 -18.22 13.12 -60.45
CA GLY A 670 -18.35 11.72 -60.89
C GLY A 670 -19.66 11.09 -60.40
N SER A 671 -20.35 10.37 -61.27
CA SER A 671 -21.67 9.79 -60.98
C SER A 671 -21.75 8.29 -61.27
N LYS A 672 -22.76 7.66 -60.67
CA LYS A 672 -23.23 6.31 -61.03
C LYS A 672 -23.76 6.20 -62.47
N ASP A 673 -24.02 7.30 -63.16
CA ASP A 673 -24.36 7.28 -64.59
C ASP A 673 -23.17 6.89 -65.50
N GLY A 674 -21.97 6.69 -64.92
CA GLY A 674 -20.75 6.31 -65.62
C GLY A 674 -20.03 7.48 -66.30
N THR A 675 -20.51 8.71 -66.08
CA THR A 675 -19.93 9.93 -66.65
C THR A 675 -19.28 10.79 -65.56
N ILE A 676 -18.32 11.60 -66.01
CA ILE A 676 -17.75 12.69 -65.22
C ILE A 676 -18.15 13.99 -65.90
N ARG A 677 -18.70 14.94 -65.16
CA ARG A 677 -19.01 16.27 -65.69
C ARG A 677 -18.07 17.30 -65.10
N VAL A 678 -17.60 18.21 -65.96
CA VAL A 678 -16.75 19.33 -65.57
C VAL A 678 -17.56 20.60 -65.71
N TRP A 679 -17.57 21.43 -64.67
CA TRP A 679 -18.35 22.65 -64.54
C TRP A 679 -17.42 23.84 -64.30
N SER A 680 -17.83 25.03 -64.75
CA SER A 680 -17.20 26.29 -64.38
C SER A 680 -17.58 26.70 -62.96
N ALA A 681 -16.83 27.62 -62.37
CA ALA A 681 -17.17 28.22 -61.08
C ALA A 681 -18.57 28.85 -61.05
N ASP A 682 -19.02 29.40 -62.19
CA ASP A 682 -20.35 30.00 -62.37
C ASP A 682 -21.47 28.97 -62.59
N GLY A 683 -21.14 27.67 -62.54
CA GLY A 683 -22.09 26.56 -62.67
C GLY A 683 -22.45 26.18 -64.09
N GLN A 684 -21.70 26.61 -65.10
CA GLN A 684 -21.93 26.16 -66.48
C GLN A 684 -21.20 24.83 -66.74
N GLN A 685 -21.87 23.89 -67.39
CA GLN A 685 -21.23 22.64 -67.80
C GLN A 685 -20.25 22.89 -68.96
N ILE A 686 -18.99 22.51 -68.77
CA ILE A 686 -17.90 22.66 -69.75
C ILE A 686 -17.76 21.36 -70.56
N HIS A 687 -17.63 20.21 -69.87
CA HIS A 687 -17.38 18.91 -70.50
C HIS A 687 -18.23 17.79 -69.88
N VAL A 688 -18.51 16.77 -70.70
CA VAL A 688 -19.01 15.45 -70.27
C VAL A 688 -18.00 14.42 -70.73
N LEU A 689 -17.34 13.77 -69.77
CA LEU A 689 -16.32 12.76 -70.00
C LEU A 689 -16.98 11.40 -69.89
N SER A 690 -16.94 10.63 -70.96
CA SER A 690 -17.51 9.30 -71.05
C SER A 690 -16.41 8.32 -71.41
N GLY A 691 -16.23 7.29 -70.59
CA GLY A 691 -15.22 6.27 -70.86
C GLY A 691 -15.23 5.12 -69.85
N HIS A 692 -15.57 5.38 -68.58
CA HIS A 692 -15.81 4.31 -67.62
C HIS A 692 -16.99 3.45 -68.07
N GLU A 693 -16.87 2.13 -67.88
CA GLU A 693 -17.89 1.16 -68.31
C GLU A 693 -19.02 1.01 -67.28
N SER A 694 -18.86 1.61 -66.11
CA SER A 694 -19.78 1.54 -64.98
C SER A 694 -19.59 2.76 -64.06
N TRP A 695 -20.09 2.68 -62.82
CA TRP A 695 -20.13 3.78 -61.86
C TRP A 695 -18.76 4.43 -61.64
N VAL A 696 -18.74 5.75 -61.58
CA VAL A 696 -17.55 6.53 -61.17
C VAL A 696 -17.67 6.80 -59.67
N TRP A 697 -16.76 6.24 -58.88
CA TRP A 697 -16.78 6.36 -57.42
C TRP A 697 -16.09 7.62 -56.93
N SER A 698 -14.96 7.98 -57.53
CA SER A 698 -14.11 9.08 -57.07
C SER A 698 -13.51 9.86 -58.22
N VAL A 699 -13.40 11.18 -58.06
CA VAL A 699 -12.68 12.10 -58.95
C VAL A 699 -11.73 12.98 -58.14
N ALA A 700 -10.55 13.29 -58.68
CA ALA A 700 -9.57 14.17 -58.03
C ALA A 700 -8.75 14.94 -59.07
N TRP A 701 -8.53 16.23 -58.82
CA TRP A 701 -7.65 17.07 -59.64
C TRP A 701 -6.22 17.08 -59.08
N SER A 702 -5.24 17.11 -59.97
CA SER A 702 -3.86 17.46 -59.65
C SER A 702 -3.64 18.97 -59.76
N GLU A 703 -2.50 19.45 -59.26
CA GLU A 703 -2.15 20.88 -59.32
C GLU A 703 -1.89 21.40 -60.75
N ASP A 704 -1.43 20.53 -61.65
CA ASP A 704 -1.20 20.84 -63.07
C ASP A 704 -2.47 20.74 -63.93
N GLY A 705 -3.61 20.38 -63.34
CA GLY A 705 -4.89 20.34 -64.04
C GLY A 705 -5.17 19.04 -64.79
N LEU A 706 -4.56 17.93 -64.38
CA LEU A 706 -5.00 16.58 -64.74
C LEU A 706 -6.13 16.14 -63.81
N LEU A 707 -7.05 15.35 -64.36
CA LEU A 707 -8.17 14.78 -63.61
C LEU A 707 -7.98 13.28 -63.53
N ALA A 708 -7.99 12.72 -62.32
CA ALA A 708 -8.04 11.28 -62.09
C ALA A 708 -9.46 10.84 -61.74
N SER A 709 -9.85 9.65 -62.17
CA SER A 709 -11.11 9.03 -61.81
C SER A 709 -10.97 7.54 -61.50
N GLY A 710 -11.60 7.09 -60.41
CA GLY A 710 -11.69 5.68 -60.02
C GLY A 710 -13.09 5.13 -60.30
N GLY A 711 -13.15 3.95 -60.92
CA GLY A 711 -14.40 3.34 -61.38
C GLY A 711 -14.71 1.98 -60.76
N GLN A 712 -15.98 1.59 -60.90
CA GLN A 712 -16.49 0.24 -60.63
C GLN A 712 -15.93 -0.80 -61.63
N ASP A 713 -15.32 -0.36 -62.73
CA ASP A 713 -14.64 -1.19 -63.72
C ASP A 713 -13.21 -1.60 -63.30
N ASN A 714 -12.85 -1.41 -62.02
CA ASN A 714 -11.55 -1.70 -61.41
C ASN A 714 -10.39 -0.87 -62.00
N THR A 715 -10.69 0.17 -62.78
CA THR A 715 -9.67 1.02 -63.40
C THR A 715 -9.58 2.39 -62.74
N VAL A 716 -8.37 2.96 -62.80
CA VAL A 716 -8.16 4.40 -62.61
C VAL A 716 -7.88 5.01 -63.98
N ARG A 717 -8.53 6.12 -64.32
CA ARG A 717 -8.32 6.82 -65.59
C ARG A 717 -7.81 8.23 -65.34
N ILE A 718 -6.88 8.67 -66.16
CA ILE A 718 -6.32 10.03 -66.14
C ILE A 718 -6.81 10.76 -67.38
N TRP A 719 -7.31 11.98 -67.19
CA TRP A 719 -7.87 12.84 -68.21
C TRP A 719 -7.11 14.17 -68.23
N SER A 720 -6.99 14.77 -69.40
CA SER A 720 -6.52 16.15 -69.54
C SER A 720 -7.60 17.13 -69.06
N GLY A 721 -7.18 18.34 -68.70
CA GLY A 721 -8.11 19.42 -68.35
C GLY A 721 -9.13 19.77 -69.46
N ASP A 722 -8.86 19.42 -70.71
CA ASP A 722 -9.78 19.60 -71.86
C ASP A 722 -10.72 18.40 -72.07
N GLY A 723 -10.63 17.39 -71.21
CA GLY A 723 -11.50 16.22 -71.21
C GLY A 723 -11.05 15.05 -72.09
N GLN A 724 -9.80 15.02 -72.55
CA GLN A 724 -9.27 13.88 -73.30
C GLN A 724 -8.74 12.81 -72.33
N MET A 725 -9.06 11.53 -72.57
CA MET A 725 -8.48 10.44 -71.78
C MET A 725 -7.02 10.22 -72.18
N LEU A 726 -6.12 10.33 -71.21
CA LEU A 726 -4.67 10.18 -71.41
C LEU A 726 -4.19 8.76 -71.10
N HIS A 727 -4.56 8.24 -69.92
CA HIS A 727 -4.10 6.93 -69.44
C HIS A 727 -5.24 6.13 -68.80
N THR A 728 -5.16 4.81 -68.91
CA THR A 728 -6.01 3.85 -68.17
C THR A 728 -5.09 2.95 -67.36
N LEU A 729 -5.12 3.11 -66.05
CA LEU A 729 -4.29 2.39 -65.10
C LEU A 729 -5.02 1.12 -64.68
N MET A 730 -4.43 -0.02 -65.02
CA MET A 730 -4.95 -1.34 -64.71
C MET A 730 -4.04 -2.01 -63.70
N GLY A 731 -4.64 -2.59 -62.66
CA GLY A 731 -3.90 -3.38 -61.69
C GLY A 731 -4.71 -3.79 -60.47
N HIS A 732 -5.68 -2.98 -60.03
CA HIS A 732 -6.60 -3.35 -58.96
C HIS A 732 -7.46 -4.55 -59.36
N GLU A 733 -7.72 -5.44 -58.40
CA GLU A 733 -8.50 -6.67 -58.65
C GLU A 733 -10.00 -6.44 -58.47
N ASP A 734 -10.37 -5.42 -57.69
CA ASP A 734 -11.74 -5.05 -57.32
C ASP A 734 -11.97 -3.52 -57.49
N PRO A 735 -13.22 -3.03 -57.36
CA PRO A 735 -13.58 -1.64 -57.63
C PRO A 735 -12.72 -0.60 -56.91
N VAL A 736 -12.39 0.50 -57.61
CA VAL A 736 -11.63 1.60 -57.03
C VAL A 736 -12.59 2.61 -56.42
N ARG A 737 -12.54 2.77 -55.09
CA ARG A 737 -13.48 3.58 -54.31
C ARG A 737 -13.03 5.02 -54.14
N SER A 738 -11.72 5.27 -54.08
CA SER A 738 -11.17 6.60 -53.83
C SER A 738 -9.88 6.82 -54.62
N VAL A 739 -9.70 8.04 -55.12
CA VAL A 739 -8.46 8.51 -55.76
C VAL A 739 -8.05 9.85 -55.20
N ALA A 740 -6.74 10.09 -55.01
CA ALA A 740 -6.22 11.36 -54.51
C ALA A 740 -4.82 11.64 -55.06
N TRP A 741 -4.57 12.88 -55.47
CA TRP A 741 -3.26 13.35 -55.95
C TRP A 741 -2.39 13.87 -54.81
N SER A 742 -1.08 13.67 -54.94
CA SER A 742 -0.03 14.37 -54.19
C SER A 742 0.67 15.33 -55.15
N GLY A 743 0.27 16.60 -55.17
CA GLY A 743 0.74 17.57 -56.16
C GLY A 743 0.46 17.11 -57.59
N SER A 744 1.50 17.04 -58.42
CA SER A 744 1.44 16.56 -59.81
C SER A 744 2.17 15.24 -60.06
N ASP A 745 2.85 14.68 -59.04
CA ASP A 745 3.86 13.63 -59.25
C ASP A 745 3.38 12.23 -58.87
N ARG A 746 2.36 12.11 -58.01
CA ARG A 746 1.89 10.81 -57.52
C ARG A 746 0.37 10.78 -57.36
N LEU A 747 -0.24 9.66 -57.71
CA LEU A 747 -1.66 9.38 -57.55
C LEU A 747 -1.84 8.19 -56.61
N ALA A 748 -2.67 8.31 -55.57
CA ALA A 748 -3.09 7.19 -54.75
C ALA A 748 -4.48 6.70 -55.15
N SER A 749 -4.70 5.40 -55.10
CA SER A 749 -6.02 4.77 -55.27
C SER A 749 -6.29 3.74 -54.19
N GLY A 750 -7.45 3.84 -53.54
CA GLY A 750 -7.95 2.85 -52.58
C GLY A 750 -9.04 1.99 -53.22
N SER A 751 -8.95 0.67 -53.05
CA SER A 751 -9.85 -0.31 -53.67
C SER A 751 -10.52 -1.23 -52.65
N GLU A 752 -11.59 -1.88 -53.09
CA GLU A 752 -12.23 -3.01 -52.42
C GLU A 752 -11.31 -4.24 -52.30
N ASP A 753 -10.19 -4.32 -53.03
CA ASP A 753 -9.21 -5.40 -52.89
C ASP A 753 -8.41 -5.35 -51.58
N GLY A 754 -8.69 -4.35 -50.71
CA GLY A 754 -8.00 -4.14 -49.44
C GLY A 754 -6.63 -3.45 -49.58
N THR A 755 -6.27 -3.01 -50.79
CA THR A 755 -4.98 -2.36 -51.05
C THR A 755 -5.14 -0.89 -51.38
N VAL A 756 -4.12 -0.12 -51.03
CA VAL A 756 -3.88 1.22 -51.58
C VAL A 756 -2.71 1.14 -52.54
N ARG A 757 -2.86 1.66 -53.76
CA ARG A 757 -1.77 1.71 -54.74
C ARG A 757 -1.37 3.13 -55.04
N VAL A 758 -0.07 3.36 -55.12
CA VAL A 758 0.52 4.65 -55.51
C VAL A 758 1.07 4.51 -56.92
N TRP A 759 0.69 5.43 -57.79
CA TRP A 759 0.98 5.43 -59.22
C TRP A 759 1.76 6.68 -59.61
N SER A 760 2.59 6.56 -60.65
CA SER A 760 3.07 7.71 -61.41
C SER A 760 1.97 8.23 -62.35
N PRO A 761 2.01 9.50 -62.79
CA PRO A 761 1.04 10.05 -63.74
C PRO A 761 1.00 9.30 -65.08
N GLU A 762 2.12 8.68 -65.47
CA GLU A 762 2.24 7.86 -66.68
C GLU A 762 1.68 6.44 -66.51
N GLY A 763 1.28 6.08 -65.28
CA GLY A 763 0.59 4.83 -64.97
C GLY A 763 1.44 3.70 -64.44
N GLN A 764 2.66 3.97 -63.97
CA GLN A 764 3.49 2.97 -63.31
C GLN A 764 3.09 2.80 -61.85
N ILE A 765 2.99 1.56 -61.35
CA ILE A 765 2.80 1.32 -59.91
C ILE A 765 4.12 1.57 -59.20
N LEU A 766 4.15 2.57 -58.33
CA LEU A 766 5.28 2.90 -57.48
C LEU A 766 5.26 2.04 -56.21
N HIS A 767 4.10 1.94 -55.55
CA HIS A 767 3.94 1.18 -54.31
C HIS A 767 2.59 0.46 -54.27
N VAL A 768 2.57 -0.73 -53.65
CA VAL A 768 1.35 -1.46 -53.27
C VAL A 768 1.35 -1.55 -51.75
N LEU A 769 0.43 -0.82 -51.11
CA LEU A 769 0.31 -0.71 -49.67
C LEU A 769 -0.71 -1.74 -49.19
N THR A 770 -0.20 -2.77 -48.55
CA THR A 770 -1.00 -3.86 -47.97
C THR A 770 -1.08 -3.67 -46.46
N GLY A 771 -2.28 -3.81 -45.90
CA GLY A 771 -2.47 -3.74 -44.45
C GLY A 771 -3.92 -3.60 -44.03
N HIS A 772 -4.80 -3.04 -44.87
CA HIS A 772 -6.23 -3.08 -44.58
C HIS A 772 -6.77 -4.50 -44.78
N ASP A 773 -7.52 -5.00 -43.80
CA ASP A 773 -8.07 -6.36 -43.83
C ASP A 773 -9.40 -6.44 -44.63
N ARG A 774 -9.91 -5.28 -45.07
CA ARG A 774 -11.16 -5.10 -45.80
C ARG A 774 -11.07 -3.89 -46.75
N TRP A 775 -12.19 -3.54 -47.38
CA TRP A 775 -12.31 -2.48 -48.36
C TRP A 775 -11.73 -1.15 -47.88
N VAL A 776 -10.97 -0.48 -48.76
CA VAL A 776 -10.49 0.89 -48.53
C VAL A 776 -11.50 1.86 -49.13
N TRP A 777 -12.17 2.62 -48.28
CA TRP A 777 -13.24 3.55 -48.71
C TRP A 777 -12.70 4.91 -49.16
N SER A 778 -11.62 5.38 -48.54
CA SER A 778 -11.12 6.74 -48.77
C SER A 778 -9.60 6.81 -48.63
N VAL A 779 -8.98 7.61 -49.49
CA VAL A 779 -7.55 7.95 -49.43
C VAL A 779 -7.36 9.46 -49.56
N ALA A 780 -6.39 10.03 -48.84
CA ALA A 780 -6.07 11.45 -48.90
C ALA A 780 -4.59 11.72 -48.65
N TRP A 781 -3.99 12.60 -49.44
CA TRP A 781 -2.62 13.08 -49.24
C TRP A 781 -2.59 14.34 -48.38
N SER A 782 -1.53 14.48 -47.59
CA SER A 782 -1.13 15.74 -46.95
C SER A 782 -0.20 16.53 -47.87
N GLU A 783 -0.09 17.84 -47.68
CA GLU A 783 0.88 18.69 -48.39
C GLU A 783 2.35 18.22 -48.22
N ASP A 784 2.66 17.55 -47.10
CA ASP A 784 4.01 17.08 -46.75
C ASP A 784 4.33 15.66 -47.29
N GLY A 785 3.47 15.07 -48.11
CA GLY A 785 3.70 13.74 -48.70
C GLY A 785 3.34 12.53 -47.82
N LEU A 786 2.56 12.72 -46.73
CA LEU A 786 1.93 11.62 -46.01
C LEU A 786 0.61 11.20 -46.66
N LEU A 787 0.35 9.89 -46.71
CA LEU A 787 -0.90 9.34 -47.22
C LEU A 787 -1.74 8.80 -46.06
N ALA A 788 -3.03 9.14 -46.02
CA ALA A 788 -3.98 8.52 -45.11
C ALA A 788 -4.97 7.64 -45.88
N SER A 789 -5.35 6.51 -45.29
CA SER A 789 -6.41 5.64 -45.80
C SER A 789 -7.39 5.25 -44.71
N GLY A 790 -8.69 5.23 -45.05
CA GLY A 790 -9.78 4.79 -44.19
C GLY A 790 -10.41 3.51 -44.71
N GLY A 791 -10.54 2.50 -43.84
CA GLY A 791 -11.02 1.17 -44.20
C GLY A 791 -12.33 0.74 -43.54
N GLU A 792 -12.95 -0.29 -44.12
CA GLU A 792 -14.07 -1.03 -43.52
C GLU A 792 -13.64 -1.84 -42.29
N ASP A 793 -12.34 -2.11 -42.16
CA ASP A 793 -11.73 -2.68 -40.95
C ASP A 793 -11.77 -1.75 -39.73
N SER A 794 -12.43 -0.59 -39.86
CA SER A 794 -12.56 0.42 -38.80
C SER A 794 -11.24 1.05 -38.40
N THR A 795 -10.26 1.07 -39.30
CA THR A 795 -8.96 1.71 -39.07
C THR A 795 -8.71 2.89 -40.00
N VAL A 796 -7.98 3.87 -39.48
CA VAL A 796 -7.29 4.90 -40.25
C VAL A 796 -5.81 4.55 -40.25
N ARG A 797 -5.24 4.34 -41.43
CA ARG A 797 -3.80 4.08 -41.59
C ARG A 797 -3.12 5.30 -42.20
N VAL A 798 -1.98 5.68 -41.66
CA VAL A 798 -1.11 6.73 -42.19
C VAL A 798 0.16 6.07 -42.71
N TRP A 799 0.54 6.40 -43.92
CA TRP A 799 1.65 5.82 -44.66
C TRP A 799 2.68 6.90 -44.98
N SER A 800 3.95 6.50 -45.01
CA SER A 800 5.03 7.32 -45.53
C SER A 800 4.96 7.40 -47.06
N GLU A 801 5.69 8.35 -47.63
CA GLU A 801 5.87 8.51 -49.07
C GLU A 801 6.48 7.24 -49.73
N ASP A 802 7.28 6.48 -48.98
CA ASP A 802 7.92 5.23 -49.42
C ASP A 802 7.04 3.98 -49.23
N GLY A 803 5.82 4.16 -48.70
CA GLY A 803 4.83 3.09 -48.54
C GLY A 803 4.91 2.27 -47.25
N GLN A 804 5.62 2.75 -46.24
CA GLN A 804 5.62 2.12 -44.91
C GLN A 804 4.44 2.63 -44.07
N THR A 805 3.83 1.76 -43.25
CA THR A 805 2.81 2.18 -42.28
C THR A 805 3.47 2.92 -41.13
N LEU A 806 3.12 4.19 -40.94
CA LEU A 806 3.61 5.04 -39.84
C LEU A 806 2.69 4.97 -38.62
N HIS A 807 1.38 5.04 -38.85
CA HIS A 807 0.37 4.96 -37.79
C HIS A 807 -0.79 4.10 -38.24
N THR A 808 -1.32 3.28 -37.33
CA THR A 808 -2.62 2.63 -37.48
C THR A 808 -3.47 3.05 -36.29
N VAL A 809 -4.57 3.73 -36.55
CA VAL A 809 -5.47 4.25 -35.54
C VAL A 809 -6.81 3.54 -35.69
N ALA A 810 -7.23 2.83 -34.64
CA ALA A 810 -8.58 2.30 -34.59
C ALA A 810 -9.57 3.46 -34.44
N SER A 811 -10.56 3.52 -35.34
CA SER A 811 -11.65 4.47 -35.27
C SER A 811 -12.89 3.76 -34.69
N PRO A 812 -13.31 4.08 -33.46
CA PRO A 812 -14.46 3.45 -32.85
C PRO A 812 -15.73 3.74 -33.63
N GLY A 813 -16.68 2.81 -33.65
CA GLY A 813 -18.01 3.05 -34.22
C GLY A 813 -18.22 2.61 -35.67
N GLY A 814 -17.30 1.80 -36.21
CA GLY A 814 -17.48 1.10 -37.48
C GLY A 814 -16.69 1.71 -38.63
N TRP A 815 -17.20 1.54 -39.84
CA TRP A 815 -16.42 1.80 -41.06
C TRP A 815 -15.97 3.26 -41.16
N VAL A 816 -14.71 3.46 -41.53
CA VAL A 816 -14.18 4.78 -41.88
C VAL A 816 -14.45 5.03 -43.34
N LEU A 817 -15.41 5.91 -43.63
CA LEU A 817 -15.90 6.12 -45.00
C LEU A 817 -15.22 7.30 -45.69
N ALA A 818 -14.61 8.21 -44.92
CA ALA A 818 -13.94 9.38 -45.46
C ALA A 818 -12.74 9.78 -44.61
N VAL A 819 -11.64 10.19 -45.25
CA VAL A 819 -10.48 10.79 -44.60
C VAL A 819 -10.07 12.07 -45.34
N ALA A 820 -9.60 13.08 -44.62
CA ALA A 820 -9.10 14.34 -45.22
C ALA A 820 -8.05 15.02 -44.35
N TRP A 821 -7.00 15.54 -44.97
CA TRP A 821 -5.95 16.31 -44.31
C TRP A 821 -6.23 17.80 -44.30
N ALA A 822 -5.82 18.47 -43.23
CA ALA A 822 -5.67 19.91 -43.15
C ALA A 822 -4.19 20.29 -43.33
N GLY A 823 -3.91 21.47 -43.91
CA GLY A 823 -2.53 21.96 -44.10
C GLY A 823 -1.72 22.11 -42.80
N ASN A 824 -2.39 22.17 -41.64
CA ASN A 824 -1.74 22.21 -40.32
C ASN A 824 -1.43 20.83 -39.71
N GLY A 825 -1.66 19.73 -40.43
CA GLY A 825 -1.32 18.37 -39.98
C GLY A 825 -2.43 17.67 -39.19
N LEU A 826 -3.63 18.23 -39.17
CA LEU A 826 -4.81 17.55 -38.66
C LEU A 826 -5.38 16.60 -39.71
N LEU A 827 -5.79 15.42 -39.27
CA LEU A 827 -6.48 14.43 -40.08
C LEU A 827 -7.93 14.34 -39.61
N ALA A 828 -8.90 14.49 -40.50
CA ALA A 828 -10.30 14.24 -40.19
C ALA A 828 -10.73 12.87 -40.73
N SER A 829 -11.59 12.18 -40.00
CA SER A 829 -12.23 10.95 -40.46
C SER A 829 -13.74 11.01 -40.23
N GLY A 830 -14.52 10.66 -41.26
CA GLY A 830 -15.97 10.45 -41.18
C GLY A 830 -16.30 8.96 -41.02
N THR A 831 -17.19 8.65 -40.08
CA THR A 831 -17.46 7.27 -39.66
C THR A 831 -18.95 6.89 -39.70
N GLN A 832 -19.19 5.57 -39.74
CA GLN A 832 -20.54 4.99 -39.77
C GLN A 832 -21.39 5.32 -38.52
N ASP A 833 -20.76 5.54 -37.37
CA ASP A 833 -21.42 5.98 -36.13
C ASP A 833 -21.88 7.44 -36.13
N ARG A 834 -21.92 8.10 -37.29
CA ARG A 834 -22.44 9.47 -37.50
C ARG A 834 -21.51 10.55 -36.95
N MET A 835 -20.27 10.19 -36.64
CA MET A 835 -19.28 11.08 -36.07
C MET A 835 -18.32 11.60 -37.12
N VAL A 836 -17.76 12.77 -36.82
CA VAL A 836 -16.50 13.22 -37.42
C VAL A 836 -15.46 13.24 -36.32
N ARG A 837 -14.33 12.57 -36.54
CA ARG A 837 -13.19 12.57 -35.61
C ARG A 837 -12.05 13.35 -36.21
N VAL A 838 -11.40 14.18 -35.40
CA VAL A 838 -10.23 14.96 -35.80
C VAL A 838 -9.04 14.47 -35.00
N TRP A 839 -8.02 14.04 -35.71
CA TRP A 839 -6.78 13.45 -35.22
C TRP A 839 -5.63 14.45 -35.44
N SER A 840 -4.71 14.49 -34.48
CA SER A 840 -3.41 15.12 -34.56
C SER A 840 -2.41 14.01 -34.79
N VAL A 841 -1.81 14.01 -35.97
CA VAL A 841 -0.68 13.13 -36.23
C VAL A 841 0.55 13.92 -35.80
N ASP A 842 1.19 13.52 -34.70
CA ASP A 842 2.37 14.20 -34.19
C ASP A 842 3.44 14.23 -35.28
N ARG A 843 3.66 15.41 -35.84
CA ARG A 843 4.60 15.68 -36.94
C ARG A 843 6.08 15.50 -36.56
N GLN A 844 6.37 15.01 -35.34
CA GLN A 844 7.75 14.88 -34.83
C GLN A 844 8.31 13.48 -35.10
N LEU A 845 8.85 13.30 -36.31
CA LEU A 845 9.78 12.25 -36.76
C LEU A 845 9.78 10.95 -35.95
N LEU A 846 8.84 10.05 -36.25
CA LEU A 846 9.11 8.61 -36.15
C LEU A 846 9.87 8.22 -37.41
N ARG A 847 11.19 8.03 -37.31
CA ARG A 847 11.96 7.40 -38.39
C ARG A 847 12.39 6.01 -37.93
N LEU A 848 11.82 5.01 -38.58
CA LEU A 848 12.26 3.61 -38.52
C LEU A 848 13.43 3.46 -39.49
N VAL A 849 14.57 3.00 -38.98
CA VAL A 849 15.68 2.55 -39.82
C VAL A 849 15.74 1.03 -39.68
N ASP A 850 15.20 0.34 -40.69
CA ASP A 850 15.39 -1.10 -40.84
C ASP A 850 16.80 -1.32 -41.40
N ILE A 851 17.62 -2.00 -40.60
CA ILE A 851 19.04 -2.21 -40.90
C ILE A 851 19.22 -3.38 -41.89
N GLY A 852 18.17 -4.18 -42.11
CA GLY A 852 18.20 -5.32 -43.03
C GLY A 852 19.29 -6.33 -42.67
N GLY A 853 19.05 -7.10 -41.60
CA GLY A 853 19.89 -8.24 -41.21
C GLY A 853 20.29 -8.26 -39.73
N GLY A 854 19.83 -9.28 -39.00
CA GLY A 854 20.27 -9.64 -37.64
C GLY A 854 19.81 -8.68 -36.53
N ALA A 855 19.92 -9.10 -35.27
CA ALA A 855 19.63 -8.26 -34.11
C ALA A 855 20.59 -7.06 -34.04
N VAL A 856 20.11 -5.94 -33.50
CA VAL A 856 20.93 -4.73 -33.32
C VAL A 856 21.70 -4.82 -32.02
N GLY A 857 22.98 -5.17 -32.08
CA GLY A 857 23.85 -5.30 -30.92
C GLY A 857 24.19 -3.98 -30.24
N SER A 858 24.31 -2.87 -30.99
CA SER A 858 24.68 -1.58 -30.42
C SER A 858 24.31 -0.37 -31.29
N VAL A 859 23.96 0.76 -30.66
CA VAL A 859 23.78 2.06 -31.30
C VAL A 859 24.61 3.12 -30.58
N ALA A 860 25.23 4.04 -31.32
CA ALA A 860 26.01 5.14 -30.74
C ALA A 860 25.97 6.39 -31.64
N TRP A 861 25.75 7.55 -31.03
CA TRP A 861 25.81 8.84 -31.72
C TRP A 861 27.19 9.47 -31.62
N SER A 862 27.66 10.06 -32.72
CA SER A 862 28.83 10.92 -32.72
C SER A 862 28.46 12.35 -32.32
N ALA A 863 29.46 13.14 -31.91
CA ALA A 863 29.26 14.54 -31.54
C ALA A 863 28.77 15.42 -32.70
N ASP A 864 29.04 15.04 -33.96
CA ASP A 864 28.54 15.73 -35.16
C ASP A 864 27.17 15.22 -35.64
N GLY A 865 26.53 14.32 -34.89
CA GLY A 865 25.15 13.86 -35.17
C GLY A 865 25.06 12.74 -36.21
N ARG A 866 26.11 11.93 -36.39
CA ARG A 866 26.04 10.67 -37.15
C ARG A 866 25.69 9.53 -36.20
N LEU A 867 24.87 8.59 -36.67
CA LEU A 867 24.49 7.41 -35.93
C LEU A 867 25.33 6.22 -36.42
N ALA A 868 26.00 5.50 -35.53
CA ALA A 868 26.59 4.20 -35.84
C ALA A 868 25.70 3.09 -35.27
N THR A 869 25.46 2.06 -36.06
CA THR A 869 24.71 0.86 -35.66
C THR A 869 25.54 -0.38 -35.93
N GLY A 870 25.64 -1.27 -34.94
CA GLY A 870 26.26 -2.58 -35.07
C GLY A 870 25.18 -3.64 -35.07
N ALA A 871 25.26 -4.57 -36.01
CA ALA A 871 24.30 -5.67 -36.14
C ALA A 871 25.01 -7.04 -36.07
N ASP A 872 24.24 -8.07 -35.74
CA ASP A 872 24.72 -9.46 -35.65
C ASP A 872 25.22 -10.01 -37.00
N ASP A 873 24.91 -9.34 -38.11
CA ASP A 873 25.44 -9.64 -39.45
C ASP A 873 26.94 -9.28 -39.62
N SER A 874 27.62 -8.92 -38.53
CA SER A 874 29.03 -8.53 -38.47
C SER A 874 29.35 -7.22 -39.21
N SER A 875 28.33 -6.40 -39.49
CA SER A 875 28.53 -5.09 -40.10
C SER A 875 28.34 -3.94 -39.11
N VAL A 876 29.13 -2.89 -39.30
CA VAL A 876 28.89 -1.59 -38.64
C VAL A 876 28.49 -0.61 -39.72
N ARG A 877 27.31 -0.02 -39.58
CA ARG A 877 26.74 0.94 -40.53
C ARG A 877 26.73 2.33 -39.88
N VAL A 878 27.14 3.34 -40.63
CA VAL A 878 27.10 4.75 -40.20
C VAL A 878 26.05 5.47 -41.03
N TRP A 879 25.16 6.17 -40.35
CA TRP A 879 24.00 6.85 -40.88
C TRP A 879 24.10 8.35 -40.60
N SER A 880 23.51 9.16 -41.47
CA SER A 880 23.27 10.57 -41.19
C SER A 880 22.15 10.73 -40.16
N ALA A 881 22.04 11.91 -39.54
CA ALA A 881 20.91 12.26 -38.69
C ALA A 881 19.54 12.12 -39.40
N ASP A 882 19.53 12.24 -40.73
CA ASP A 882 18.34 12.11 -41.57
C ASP A 882 17.99 10.66 -41.94
N GLY A 883 18.77 9.68 -41.46
CA GLY A 883 18.54 8.25 -41.70
C GLY A 883 19.12 7.72 -43.01
N GLN A 884 19.97 8.48 -43.71
CA GLN A 884 20.66 8.01 -44.90
C GLN A 884 21.90 7.22 -44.53
N LEU A 885 22.08 6.03 -45.11
CA LEU A 885 23.31 5.26 -44.95
C LEU A 885 24.48 6.00 -45.59
N LEU A 886 25.45 6.42 -44.79
CA LEU A 886 26.65 7.11 -45.25
C LEU A 886 27.73 6.13 -45.69
N CYS A 887 28.01 5.13 -44.84
CA CYS A 887 28.96 4.08 -45.16
C CYS A 887 28.68 2.79 -44.36
N THR A 888 29.21 1.68 -44.86
CA THR A 888 29.25 0.39 -44.15
C THR A 888 30.70 0.01 -43.95
N LEU A 889 31.09 -0.18 -42.69
CA LEU A 889 32.42 -0.65 -42.31
C LEU A 889 32.40 -2.17 -42.40
N ILE A 890 33.18 -2.71 -43.34
CA ILE A 890 33.27 -4.14 -43.60
C ILE A 890 34.59 -4.64 -43.01
N GLY A 891 34.50 -5.42 -41.92
CA GLY A 891 35.60 -6.20 -41.34
C GLY A 891 35.11 -7.62 -41.00
N PRO A 892 35.94 -8.69 -41.13
CA PRO A 892 35.51 -10.09 -40.95
C PRO A 892 35.60 -10.54 -39.46
N VAL A 893 34.82 -11.46 -38.82
CA VAL A 893 33.68 -12.38 -39.13
C VAL A 893 32.70 -12.48 -37.91
N HIS A 894 32.59 -11.47 -37.02
CA HIS A 894 31.93 -11.68 -35.72
C HIS A 894 30.97 -10.56 -35.28
N VAL A 895 30.03 -10.93 -34.41
CA VAL A 895 28.97 -10.09 -33.84
C VAL A 895 29.58 -8.85 -33.17
N VAL A 896 28.99 -7.68 -33.47
CA VAL A 896 29.40 -6.39 -32.91
C VAL A 896 28.59 -6.10 -31.66
N ASP A 897 29.20 -6.38 -30.50
CA ASP A 897 28.52 -6.28 -29.20
C ASP A 897 28.38 -4.82 -28.70
N MET A 898 29.35 -3.94 -28.97
CA MET A 898 29.35 -2.56 -28.48
C MET A 898 30.06 -1.57 -29.43
N LEU A 899 29.51 -0.37 -29.50
CA LEU A 899 30.06 0.79 -30.22
C LEU A 899 30.24 1.98 -29.28
N ALA A 900 31.31 2.75 -29.46
CA ALA A 900 31.50 4.02 -28.74
C ALA A 900 32.24 5.05 -29.60
N TRP A 901 31.70 6.26 -29.69
CA TRP A 901 32.37 7.39 -30.32
C TRP A 901 33.24 8.14 -29.32
N SER A 902 34.39 8.61 -29.77
CA SER A 902 35.19 9.61 -29.07
C SER A 902 34.73 11.03 -29.43
N GLY A 903 35.09 12.02 -28.60
CA GLY A 903 34.73 13.42 -28.83
C GLY A 903 35.32 14.02 -30.12
N ASP A 904 36.41 13.45 -30.63
CA ASP A 904 37.10 13.82 -31.87
C ASP A 904 36.64 13.01 -33.10
N GLY A 905 35.64 12.14 -32.96
CA GLY A 905 35.03 11.43 -34.09
C GLY A 905 35.72 10.13 -34.48
N LEU A 906 36.42 9.47 -33.55
CA LEU A 906 36.87 8.09 -33.71
C LEU A 906 35.79 7.14 -33.21
N LEU A 907 35.58 6.05 -33.94
CA LEU A 907 34.63 5.00 -33.57
C LEU A 907 35.39 3.80 -33.03
N ALA A 908 35.16 3.42 -31.77
CA ALA A 908 35.61 2.15 -31.24
C ALA A 908 34.52 1.08 -31.44
N THR A 909 34.91 -0.08 -31.95
CA THR A 909 34.04 -1.23 -32.17
C THR A 909 34.59 -2.43 -31.42
N LEU A 910 33.72 -3.13 -30.70
CA LEU A 910 34.01 -4.40 -30.06
C LEU A 910 33.44 -5.55 -30.90
N SER A 911 34.26 -6.58 -31.18
CA SER A 911 33.81 -7.82 -31.82
C SER A 911 34.19 -9.03 -30.96
N ALA A 912 33.24 -9.93 -30.66
CA ALA A 912 33.47 -11.12 -29.84
C ALA A 912 33.05 -12.42 -30.58
N GLU A 913 33.86 -13.49 -30.48
CA GLU A 913 33.49 -14.83 -30.96
C GLU A 913 32.71 -15.60 -29.89
N THR A 914 31.52 -16.10 -30.22
CA THR A 914 30.66 -16.88 -29.30
C THR A 914 31.16 -18.31 -29.03
N PHE A 915 32.27 -18.76 -29.64
CA PHE A 915 32.81 -20.11 -29.45
C PHE A 915 34.34 -20.15 -29.32
N ALA A 916 34.79 -20.19 -28.05
CA ALA A 916 36.03 -20.80 -27.57
C ALA A 916 37.25 -20.78 -28.50
N GLY A 917 38.12 -19.77 -28.36
CA GLY A 917 39.52 -19.96 -28.77
C GLY A 917 40.41 -18.73 -28.91
N ASP A 918 40.00 -17.66 -29.61
CA ASP A 918 40.95 -16.62 -30.02
C ASP A 918 40.38 -15.18 -29.99
N ASP A 919 41.20 -14.29 -29.39
CA ASP A 919 41.23 -12.81 -29.32
C ASP A 919 39.93 -11.98 -29.42
N SER A 920 39.36 -11.61 -28.26
CA SER A 920 38.42 -10.49 -28.15
C SER A 920 39.16 -9.16 -28.35
N SER A 921 39.16 -8.65 -29.59
CA SER A 921 39.86 -7.41 -29.95
C SER A 921 38.92 -6.19 -29.97
N VAL A 922 39.42 -5.04 -29.52
CA VAL A 922 38.76 -3.74 -29.69
C VAL A 922 39.43 -3.01 -30.85
N ARG A 923 38.66 -2.58 -31.85
CA ARG A 923 39.17 -1.88 -33.04
C ARG A 923 38.76 -0.42 -33.02
N VAL A 924 39.66 0.48 -33.39
CA VAL A 924 39.42 1.92 -33.47
C VAL A 924 39.46 2.36 -34.93
N TRP A 925 38.41 3.02 -35.38
CA TRP A 925 38.19 3.47 -36.75
C TRP A 925 38.10 4.99 -36.81
N SER A 926 38.46 5.57 -37.96
CA SER A 926 38.13 6.97 -38.26
C SER A 926 36.66 7.11 -38.68
N ALA A 927 36.11 8.32 -38.58
CA ALA A 927 34.76 8.65 -39.08
C ALA A 927 34.53 8.33 -40.57
N ASP A 928 35.61 8.27 -41.36
CA ASP A 928 35.58 7.93 -42.79
C ASP A 928 35.74 6.43 -43.06
N GLY A 929 35.81 5.62 -41.99
CA GLY A 929 35.82 4.15 -42.05
C GLY A 929 37.20 3.50 -42.22
N GLN A 930 38.28 4.22 -41.92
CA GLN A 930 39.62 3.64 -41.91
C GLN A 930 39.94 3.01 -40.55
N LEU A 931 40.43 1.77 -40.54
CA LEU A 931 40.93 1.13 -39.32
C LEU A 931 42.26 1.78 -38.89
N LEU A 932 42.30 2.36 -37.70
CA LEU A 932 43.47 3.06 -37.16
C LEU A 932 44.30 2.19 -36.22
N CYS A 933 43.63 1.45 -35.34
CA CYS A 933 44.29 0.67 -34.29
C CYS A 933 43.48 -0.58 -33.92
N VAL A 934 44.17 -1.64 -33.49
CA VAL A 934 43.60 -2.83 -32.86
C VAL A 934 44.22 -2.99 -31.48
N VAL A 935 43.38 -3.00 -30.46
CA VAL A 935 43.74 -3.14 -29.06
C VAL A 935 43.53 -4.59 -28.64
N THR A 936 44.62 -5.26 -28.28
CA THR A 936 44.67 -6.67 -27.88
C THR A 936 45.33 -6.78 -26.50
N GLY A 937 44.72 -7.50 -25.56
CA GLY A 937 45.32 -7.69 -24.22
C GLY A 937 44.38 -8.16 -23.11
N HIS A 938 43.10 -8.40 -23.41
CA HIS A 938 42.23 -9.22 -22.56
C HIS A 938 42.35 -10.69 -23.02
N HIS A 939 42.29 -11.63 -22.09
CA HIS A 939 42.33 -13.08 -22.30
C HIS A 939 40.94 -13.74 -22.19
N GLU A 940 39.91 -12.99 -21.80
CA GLU A 940 38.49 -13.36 -21.90
C GLU A 940 37.69 -12.23 -22.56
N ASP A 941 36.43 -12.52 -22.93
CA ASP A 941 35.55 -11.62 -23.68
C ASP A 941 35.44 -10.23 -23.05
N VAL A 942 35.80 -9.21 -23.84
CA VAL A 942 35.49 -7.81 -23.56
C VAL A 942 34.00 -7.59 -23.81
N ARG A 943 33.32 -6.85 -22.93
CA ARG A 943 31.87 -6.58 -22.98
C ARG A 943 31.51 -5.12 -23.07
N SER A 944 32.42 -4.22 -22.70
CA SER A 944 32.17 -2.78 -22.73
C SER A 944 33.40 -2.01 -23.15
N VAL A 945 33.15 -0.93 -23.89
CA VAL A 945 34.14 0.05 -24.32
C VAL A 945 33.59 1.45 -24.06
N ALA A 946 34.42 2.38 -23.60
CA ALA A 946 34.03 3.76 -23.35
C ALA A 946 35.19 4.73 -23.54
N TRP A 947 34.94 5.86 -24.21
CA TRP A 947 35.91 6.94 -24.37
C TRP A 947 35.78 7.96 -23.24
N SER A 948 36.92 8.47 -22.81
CA SER A 948 37.02 9.65 -21.95
C SER A 948 37.05 10.93 -22.79
N ALA A 949 36.72 12.06 -22.16
CA ALA A 949 36.73 13.37 -22.81
C ALA A 949 38.13 13.78 -23.34
N ASP A 950 39.21 13.23 -22.76
CA ASP A 950 40.59 13.49 -23.18
C ASP A 950 41.14 12.47 -24.20
N GLY A 951 40.30 11.56 -24.71
CA GLY A 951 40.68 10.61 -25.76
C GLY A 951 41.36 9.34 -25.26
N ARG A 952 41.29 9.00 -23.97
CA ARG A 952 41.65 7.66 -23.47
C ARG A 952 40.50 6.67 -23.64
N LEU A 953 40.83 5.43 -23.97
CA LEU A 953 39.88 4.34 -24.18
C LEU A 953 39.84 3.40 -22.98
N ALA A 954 38.68 3.17 -22.37
CA ALA A 954 38.50 2.15 -21.34
C ALA A 954 37.84 0.90 -21.92
N THR A 955 38.27 -0.26 -21.46
CA THR A 955 37.76 -1.58 -21.87
C THR A 955 37.58 -2.47 -20.66
N GLY A 956 36.49 -3.25 -20.61
CA GLY A 956 36.17 -4.14 -19.50
C GLY A 956 35.41 -5.36 -19.98
N GLY A 957 35.57 -6.49 -19.28
CA GLY A 957 35.07 -7.78 -19.73
C GLY A 957 34.90 -8.82 -18.63
N HIS A 958 34.82 -10.08 -19.01
CA HIS A 958 34.59 -11.21 -18.11
C HIS A 958 35.76 -11.47 -17.13
N GLU A 959 36.97 -10.99 -17.44
CA GLU A 959 38.12 -11.11 -16.53
C GLU A 959 37.95 -10.36 -15.20
N GLY A 960 37.03 -9.38 -15.15
CA GLY A 960 36.89 -8.47 -14.01
C GLY A 960 38.00 -7.41 -13.91
N LEU A 961 38.74 -7.23 -15.00
CA LEU A 961 39.74 -6.18 -15.17
C LEU A 961 39.21 -5.07 -16.07
N VAL A 962 39.49 -3.83 -15.69
CA VAL A 962 39.26 -2.65 -16.51
C VAL A 962 40.62 -2.12 -16.97
N ARG A 963 40.85 -2.08 -18.28
CA ARG A 963 42.10 -1.58 -18.88
C ARG A 963 41.86 -0.25 -19.56
N VAL A 964 42.74 0.72 -19.32
CA VAL A 964 42.72 2.05 -19.95
C VAL A 964 43.88 2.14 -20.92
N TRP A 965 43.58 2.59 -22.14
CA TRP A 965 44.49 2.66 -23.27
C TRP A 965 44.59 4.09 -23.80
N SER A 966 45.69 4.42 -24.48
CA SER A 966 45.77 5.62 -25.30
C SER A 966 44.99 5.45 -26.61
N ALA A 967 44.71 6.55 -27.32
CA ALA A 967 44.06 6.51 -28.63
C ALA A 967 44.86 5.69 -29.66
N GLU A 968 46.18 5.60 -29.50
CA GLU A 968 47.09 4.80 -30.32
C GLU A 968 47.16 3.32 -29.91
N GLY A 969 46.41 2.91 -28.88
CA GLY A 969 46.34 1.52 -28.41
C GLY A 969 47.41 1.11 -27.41
N GLN A 970 48.11 2.06 -26.78
CA GLN A 970 49.08 1.73 -25.71
C GLN A 970 48.35 1.54 -24.37
N LEU A 971 48.66 0.46 -23.64
CA LEU A 971 48.11 0.23 -22.31
C LEU A 971 48.67 1.24 -21.31
N LEU A 972 47.79 2.05 -20.71
CA LEU A 972 48.15 3.08 -19.73
C LEU A 972 48.00 2.57 -18.29
N SER A 973 46.90 1.88 -17.99
CA SER A 973 46.64 1.36 -16.64
C SER A 973 45.72 0.13 -16.65
N THR A 974 45.78 -0.66 -15.58
CA THR A 974 44.90 -1.82 -15.33
C THR A 974 44.31 -1.68 -13.93
N LEU A 975 42.97 -1.71 -13.84
CA LEU A 975 42.18 -1.54 -12.63
C LEU A 975 41.48 -2.86 -12.30
N ILE A 976 41.46 -3.23 -11.02
CA ILE A 976 40.84 -4.47 -10.55
C ILE A 976 39.43 -4.15 -10.06
N SER A 977 38.42 -4.76 -10.68
CA SER A 977 37.00 -4.52 -10.38
C SER A 977 36.36 -5.58 -9.49
N HIS A 978 37.14 -6.47 -8.87
CA HIS A 978 36.65 -7.50 -7.96
C HIS A 978 37.49 -7.59 -6.67
N ASP A 979 36.93 -8.17 -5.61
CA ASP A 979 37.64 -8.37 -4.34
C ASP A 979 38.12 -9.84 -4.24
N GLY A 980 39.34 -10.14 -4.73
CA GLY A 980 39.89 -11.50 -4.70
C GLY A 980 41.35 -11.59 -5.18
N PRO A 981 42.12 -12.63 -4.80
CA PRO A 981 43.54 -12.77 -5.17
C PRO A 981 43.74 -12.97 -6.67
N LEU A 982 44.86 -12.46 -7.20
CA LEU A 982 45.21 -12.34 -8.62
C LEU A 982 45.82 -13.59 -9.27
N GLN A 983 46.20 -14.63 -8.50
CA GLN A 983 46.95 -15.77 -9.04
C GLN A 983 46.08 -17.01 -9.28
N PRO A 984 46.10 -17.60 -10.49
CA PRO A 984 45.67 -18.98 -10.67
C PRO A 984 46.71 -19.92 -10.01
N PRO A 985 46.31 -21.07 -9.43
CA PRO A 985 47.27 -22.09 -9.01
C PRO A 985 48.09 -22.54 -10.23
N GLU A 986 49.41 -22.50 -10.11
CA GLU A 986 50.32 -22.96 -11.16
C GLU A 986 50.01 -24.40 -11.56
N GLY A 987 49.74 -24.64 -12.85
CA GLY A 987 49.95 -25.96 -13.46
C GLY A 987 48.82 -26.61 -14.27
N GLU A 988 47.62 -26.04 -14.39
CA GLU A 988 46.57 -26.63 -15.23
C GLU A 988 46.01 -25.70 -16.31
N LEU A 989 45.92 -26.24 -17.53
CA LEU A 989 45.28 -25.65 -18.70
C LEU A 989 43.93 -25.04 -18.34
N VAL A 990 43.74 -23.79 -18.78
CA VAL A 990 42.53 -22.97 -18.68
C VAL A 990 41.29 -23.79 -19.07
N ARG A 991 40.60 -24.33 -18.08
CA ARG A 991 39.19 -24.69 -18.18
C ARG A 991 38.44 -23.92 -17.10
N ARG A 992 37.49 -23.12 -17.58
CA ARG A 992 36.41 -22.41 -16.86
C ARG A 992 36.35 -22.77 -15.38
N TRP A 993 36.73 -21.83 -14.53
CA TRP A 993 36.42 -21.88 -13.10
C TRP A 993 34.93 -21.60 -12.93
N PRO A 994 34.10 -22.59 -12.52
CA PRO A 994 32.68 -22.34 -12.29
C PRO A 994 32.53 -21.71 -10.90
N GLY A 995 31.95 -20.50 -10.81
CA GLY A 995 31.41 -19.97 -9.55
C GLY A 995 31.94 -18.62 -9.05
N PHE A 996 32.80 -17.90 -9.79
CA PHE A 996 33.19 -16.53 -9.44
C PHE A 996 32.59 -15.52 -10.42
N ASN A 997 31.65 -14.70 -9.96
CA ASN A 997 30.94 -13.71 -10.78
C ASN A 997 31.74 -12.39 -10.85
N ARG A 998 32.76 -12.32 -11.71
CA ARG A 998 33.71 -11.19 -11.78
C ARG A 998 33.47 -10.23 -12.95
N TRP A 999 32.37 -10.38 -13.68
CA TRP A 999 32.21 -9.70 -14.97
C TRP A 999 31.98 -8.19 -14.83
N VAL A 1000 32.59 -7.43 -15.74
CA VAL A 1000 32.28 -6.01 -15.97
C VAL A 1000 31.35 -5.90 -17.17
N TRP A 1001 30.13 -5.44 -16.96
CA TRP A 1001 29.10 -5.37 -18.01
C TRP A 1001 29.08 -4.03 -18.75
N SER A 1002 29.43 -2.94 -18.08
CA SER A 1002 29.33 -1.59 -18.64
C SER A 1002 30.38 -0.67 -18.05
N LEU A 1003 30.86 0.27 -18.85
CA LEU A 1003 31.80 1.31 -18.47
C LEU A 1003 31.27 2.68 -18.94
N ALA A 1004 31.50 3.72 -18.15
CA ALA A 1004 31.19 5.09 -18.53
C ALA A 1004 32.17 6.09 -17.90
N TRP A 1005 32.60 7.07 -18.68
CA TRP A 1005 33.41 8.19 -18.19
C TRP A 1005 32.53 9.40 -17.85
N SER A 1006 32.90 10.10 -16.79
CA SER A 1006 32.44 11.45 -16.48
C SER A 1006 33.24 12.47 -17.32
N VAL A 1007 32.65 13.64 -17.54
CA VAL A 1007 33.34 14.81 -18.13
C VAL A 1007 34.58 15.22 -17.33
N ASP A 1008 34.58 14.97 -16.01
CA ASP A 1008 35.69 15.29 -15.10
C ASP A 1008 36.77 14.19 -15.04
N GLY A 1009 36.63 13.13 -15.84
CA GLY A 1009 37.61 12.03 -15.91
C GLY A 1009 37.45 10.96 -14.83
N LEU A 1010 36.31 10.89 -14.14
CA LEU A 1010 35.96 9.73 -13.31
C LEU A 1010 35.50 8.57 -14.20
N LEU A 1011 35.94 7.35 -13.90
CA LEU A 1011 35.48 6.13 -14.58
C LEU A 1011 34.51 5.39 -13.68
N ALA A 1012 33.38 4.94 -14.22
CA ALA A 1012 32.43 4.07 -13.52
C ALA A 1012 32.32 2.71 -14.22
N SER A 1013 32.15 1.62 -13.46
CA SER A 1013 31.80 0.30 -13.98
C SER A 1013 30.55 -0.26 -13.33
N GLY A 1014 29.72 -0.94 -14.13
CA GLY A 1014 28.69 -1.85 -13.65
C GLY A 1014 29.22 -3.27 -13.61
N ASN A 1015 29.14 -3.92 -12.44
CA ASN A 1015 29.73 -5.23 -12.19
C ASN A 1015 28.66 -6.30 -11.92
N ALA A 1016 29.02 -7.56 -12.15
CA ALA A 1016 28.16 -8.70 -11.88
C ALA A 1016 28.03 -9.05 -10.39
N ASP A 1017 28.87 -8.49 -9.52
CA ASP A 1017 28.78 -8.58 -8.06
C ASP A 1017 27.74 -7.63 -7.45
N SER A 1018 26.84 -7.07 -8.28
CA SER A 1018 25.79 -6.11 -7.92
C SER A 1018 26.31 -4.74 -7.44
N THR A 1019 27.60 -4.44 -7.69
CA THR A 1019 28.21 -3.15 -7.33
C THR A 1019 28.45 -2.26 -8.54
N VAL A 1020 28.48 -0.96 -8.28
CA VAL A 1020 29.08 0.04 -9.17
C VAL A 1020 30.37 0.54 -8.54
N ARG A 1021 31.48 0.49 -9.27
CA ARG A 1021 32.77 1.03 -8.79
C ARG A 1021 33.09 2.30 -9.56
N VAL A 1022 33.50 3.34 -8.83
CA VAL A 1022 33.92 4.63 -9.41
C VAL A 1022 35.39 4.83 -9.09
N TRP A 1023 36.20 5.14 -10.11
CA TRP A 1023 37.63 5.38 -9.98
C TRP A 1023 38.02 6.81 -10.32
N ALA A 1024 39.01 7.31 -9.57
CA ALA A 1024 39.75 8.53 -9.86
C ALA A 1024 41.24 8.18 -9.88
N ASP A 1025 41.95 8.57 -10.94
CA ASP A 1025 43.41 8.35 -11.09
C ASP A 1025 43.88 6.90 -10.82
N GLY A 1026 43.02 5.93 -11.17
CA GLY A 1026 43.30 4.50 -11.04
C GLY A 1026 43.10 3.92 -9.63
N GLN A 1027 42.58 4.70 -8.68
CA GLN A 1027 42.14 4.21 -7.36
C GLN A 1027 40.62 4.20 -7.27
N VAL A 1028 40.07 3.22 -6.54
CA VAL A 1028 38.63 3.15 -6.25
C VAL A 1028 38.28 4.31 -5.32
N LEU A 1029 37.48 5.25 -5.80
CA LEU A 1029 36.96 6.37 -5.04
C LEU A 1029 35.73 5.94 -4.23
N HIS A 1030 34.79 5.25 -4.90
CA HIS A 1030 33.55 4.78 -4.29
C HIS A 1030 33.18 3.39 -4.77
N THR A 1031 32.71 2.55 -3.85
CA THR A 1031 32.01 1.30 -4.15
C THR A 1031 30.55 1.48 -3.78
N LEU A 1032 29.70 1.66 -4.78
CA LEU A 1032 28.28 1.89 -4.62
C LEU A 1032 27.58 0.53 -4.55
N THR A 1033 26.90 0.29 -3.43
CA THR A 1033 26.23 -0.97 -3.14
C THR A 1033 24.75 -0.75 -3.01
N GLY A 1034 23.96 -1.74 -3.45
CA GLY A 1034 22.55 -1.80 -3.13
C GLY A 1034 21.69 -2.51 -4.17
N HIS A 1035 22.12 -2.64 -5.43
CA HIS A 1035 21.37 -3.44 -6.42
C HIS A 1035 21.25 -4.90 -5.94
N GLU A 1036 20.13 -5.54 -6.26
CA GLU A 1036 19.85 -6.93 -5.87
C GLU A 1036 20.20 -7.95 -6.97
N GLY A 1037 20.79 -7.48 -8.07
CA GLY A 1037 21.28 -8.28 -9.19
C GLY A 1037 22.44 -7.57 -9.92
N ALA A 1038 22.96 -8.19 -10.98
CA ALA A 1038 24.09 -7.63 -11.71
C ALA A 1038 23.78 -6.25 -12.28
N VAL A 1039 24.74 -5.34 -12.21
CA VAL A 1039 24.60 -4.01 -12.81
C VAL A 1039 24.98 -4.09 -14.29
N ARG A 1040 23.98 -4.01 -15.16
CA ARG A 1040 24.09 -4.23 -16.61
C ARG A 1040 24.53 -3.01 -17.38
N SER A 1041 24.26 -1.82 -16.85
CA SER A 1041 24.57 -0.55 -17.52
C SER A 1041 24.84 0.57 -16.54
N VAL A 1042 25.80 1.44 -16.87
CA VAL A 1042 26.10 2.67 -16.14
C VAL A 1042 26.25 3.83 -17.11
N ALA A 1043 25.81 5.03 -16.72
CA ALA A 1043 25.94 6.24 -17.54
C ALA A 1043 26.02 7.51 -16.66
N TRP A 1044 26.95 8.41 -16.97
CA TRP A 1044 27.06 9.72 -16.32
C TRP A 1044 26.13 10.74 -16.98
N SER A 1045 25.61 11.67 -16.18
CA SER A 1045 24.94 12.87 -16.69
C SER A 1045 25.94 13.77 -17.42
N ALA A 1046 25.46 14.57 -18.37
CA ALA A 1046 26.30 15.45 -19.19
C ALA A 1046 27.12 16.46 -18.37
N ASP A 1047 26.64 16.83 -17.18
CA ASP A 1047 27.34 17.72 -16.24
C ASP A 1047 28.26 16.98 -15.25
N GLY A 1048 28.36 15.65 -15.32
CA GLY A 1048 29.20 14.83 -14.43
C GLY A 1048 28.70 14.70 -12.99
N LEU A 1049 27.59 15.33 -12.63
CA LEU A 1049 27.12 15.39 -11.24
C LEU A 1049 26.36 14.14 -10.77
N LEU A 1050 25.76 13.41 -11.72
CA LEU A 1050 24.93 12.24 -11.45
C LEU A 1050 25.42 11.03 -12.24
N LEU A 1051 25.37 9.86 -11.61
CA LEU A 1051 25.62 8.57 -12.22
C LEU A 1051 24.34 7.74 -12.16
N ALA A 1052 23.89 7.20 -13.29
CA ALA A 1052 22.79 6.25 -13.34
C ALA A 1052 23.34 4.82 -13.49
N SER A 1053 22.73 3.86 -12.81
CA SER A 1053 23.00 2.43 -12.95
C SER A 1053 21.72 1.63 -13.12
N GLY A 1054 21.68 0.76 -14.13
CA GLY A 1054 20.58 -0.17 -14.38
C GLY A 1054 20.94 -1.59 -13.94
N GLY A 1055 20.08 -2.21 -13.13
CA GLY A 1055 20.29 -3.56 -12.60
C GLY A 1055 19.39 -4.62 -13.23
N GLU A 1056 19.78 -5.89 -13.08
CA GLU A 1056 18.92 -7.06 -13.31
C GLU A 1056 17.73 -7.12 -12.34
N ASP A 1057 17.78 -6.36 -11.25
CA ASP A 1057 16.67 -6.19 -10.30
C ASP A 1057 15.51 -5.34 -10.85
N GLY A 1058 15.58 -4.91 -12.11
CA GLY A 1058 14.56 -4.07 -12.76
C GLY A 1058 14.55 -2.62 -12.25
N THR A 1059 15.55 -2.20 -11.47
CA THR A 1059 15.64 -0.83 -10.93
C THR A 1059 16.74 -0.01 -11.61
N VAL A 1060 16.46 1.27 -11.85
CA VAL A 1060 17.50 2.26 -12.17
C VAL A 1060 17.82 3.04 -10.91
N ARG A 1061 19.09 3.11 -10.52
CA ARG A 1061 19.54 3.90 -9.37
C ARG A 1061 20.35 5.09 -9.83
N VAL A 1062 20.07 6.24 -9.23
CA VAL A 1062 20.78 7.49 -9.51
C VAL A 1062 21.59 7.86 -8.28
N TRP A 1063 22.89 8.03 -8.48
CA TRP A 1063 23.90 8.34 -7.48
C TRP A 1063 24.45 9.73 -7.76
N SER A 1064 24.87 10.46 -6.71
CA SER A 1064 25.70 11.64 -6.90
C SER A 1064 27.13 11.25 -7.22
N ALA A 1065 27.90 12.17 -7.81
CA ALA A 1065 29.34 12.00 -8.02
C ALA A 1065 30.11 11.60 -6.74
N ASP A 1066 29.66 12.09 -5.58
CA ASP A 1066 30.20 11.76 -4.25
C ASP A 1066 29.81 10.35 -3.72
N GLY A 1067 29.11 9.56 -4.54
CA GLY A 1067 28.72 8.19 -4.24
C GLY A 1067 27.50 8.04 -3.31
N GLN A 1068 26.70 9.09 -3.09
CA GLN A 1068 25.46 8.99 -2.33
C GLN A 1068 24.30 8.59 -3.23
N LEU A 1069 23.49 7.61 -2.80
CA LEU A 1069 22.26 7.23 -3.50
C LEU A 1069 21.25 8.38 -3.40
N GLN A 1070 20.88 8.95 -4.54
CA GLN A 1070 19.91 10.04 -4.62
C GLN A 1070 18.49 9.51 -4.84
N ARG A 1071 18.34 8.50 -5.72
CA ARG A 1071 17.04 7.98 -6.15
C ARG A 1071 17.11 6.50 -6.53
N ILE A 1072 15.99 5.81 -6.34
CA ILE A 1072 15.70 4.51 -6.93
C ILE A 1072 14.46 4.70 -7.81
N LEU A 1073 14.62 4.49 -9.11
CA LEU A 1073 13.55 4.57 -10.09
C LEU A 1073 13.02 3.16 -10.33
N THR A 1074 11.76 2.97 -10.00
CA THR A 1074 11.03 1.70 -10.12
C THR A 1074 9.91 1.91 -11.13
N GLY A 1075 9.73 0.96 -12.06
CA GLY A 1075 8.77 1.11 -13.15
C GLY A 1075 8.94 0.10 -14.29
N HIS A 1076 10.14 -0.47 -14.46
CA HIS A 1076 10.34 -1.63 -15.33
C HIS A 1076 9.92 -2.90 -14.60
N ASN A 1077 9.32 -3.84 -15.33
CA ASN A 1077 8.89 -5.15 -14.80
C ASN A 1077 9.94 -6.26 -15.00
N ASP A 1078 11.06 -5.95 -15.63
CA ASP A 1078 12.11 -6.91 -15.98
C ASP A 1078 13.48 -6.18 -16.04
N GLU A 1079 14.54 -6.94 -16.24
CA GLU A 1079 15.93 -6.51 -16.26
C GLU A 1079 16.15 -5.25 -17.14
N ILE A 1080 16.96 -4.31 -16.64
CA ILE A 1080 17.35 -3.13 -17.40
C ILE A 1080 18.67 -3.43 -18.11
N HIS A 1081 18.65 -3.45 -19.43
CA HIS A 1081 19.85 -3.73 -20.23
C HIS A 1081 20.71 -2.49 -20.45
N ARG A 1082 20.10 -1.30 -20.61
CA ARG A 1082 20.82 -0.05 -20.90
C ARG A 1082 20.21 1.17 -20.22
N VAL A 1083 21.08 2.10 -19.82
CA VAL A 1083 20.72 3.46 -19.38
C VAL A 1083 21.54 4.50 -20.14
N ALA A 1084 20.95 5.65 -20.44
CA ALA A 1084 21.63 6.73 -21.16
C ALA A 1084 21.08 8.11 -20.77
N TRP A 1085 21.97 9.08 -20.53
CA TRP A 1085 21.60 10.47 -20.29
C TRP A 1085 21.60 11.28 -21.58
N SER A 1086 20.65 12.20 -21.69
CA SER A 1086 20.65 13.24 -22.72
C SER A 1086 21.47 14.46 -22.27
N ALA A 1087 21.82 15.33 -23.23
CA ALA A 1087 22.56 16.55 -22.95
C ALA A 1087 21.78 17.55 -22.06
N ASP A 1088 20.45 17.54 -22.13
CA ASP A 1088 19.53 18.37 -21.33
C ASP A 1088 19.16 17.74 -19.97
N GLY A 1089 19.68 16.55 -19.65
CA GLY A 1089 19.54 15.92 -18.34
C GLY A 1089 18.29 15.05 -18.17
N LEU A 1090 17.73 14.53 -19.25
CA LEU A 1090 16.78 13.43 -19.25
C LEU A 1090 17.53 12.09 -19.17
N LEU A 1091 16.94 11.11 -18.50
CA LEU A 1091 17.49 9.76 -18.38
C LEU A 1091 16.61 8.78 -19.15
N ALA A 1092 17.17 8.01 -20.07
CA ALA A 1092 16.48 6.90 -20.73
C ALA A 1092 16.97 5.56 -20.16
N SER A 1093 16.07 4.58 -20.12
CA SER A 1093 16.33 3.23 -19.63
C SER A 1093 15.58 2.21 -20.47
N GLY A 1094 16.28 1.18 -20.93
CA GLY A 1094 15.76 0.14 -21.83
C GLY A 1094 15.68 -1.18 -21.10
N SER A 1095 14.54 -1.85 -21.22
CA SER A 1095 14.28 -3.14 -20.55
C SER A 1095 14.18 -4.29 -21.55
N LYS A 1096 14.33 -5.50 -21.00
CA LYS A 1096 14.16 -6.78 -21.68
C LYS A 1096 12.79 -6.99 -22.32
N HIS A 1097 11.75 -6.28 -21.89
CA HIS A 1097 10.41 -6.32 -22.51
C HIS A 1097 10.24 -5.42 -23.75
N GLY A 1098 11.32 -4.89 -24.33
CA GLY A 1098 11.23 -4.02 -25.52
C GLY A 1098 10.70 -2.61 -25.23
N THR A 1099 10.66 -2.21 -23.96
CA THR A 1099 10.17 -0.89 -23.53
C THR A 1099 11.31 0.04 -23.13
N VAL A 1100 11.23 1.29 -23.57
CA VAL A 1100 12.15 2.36 -23.15
C VAL A 1100 11.42 3.35 -22.25
N GLN A 1101 11.88 3.53 -21.02
CA GLN A 1101 11.34 4.54 -20.10
C GLN A 1101 12.26 5.75 -20.03
N VAL A 1102 11.68 6.94 -20.20
CA VAL A 1102 12.37 8.24 -20.08
C VAL A 1102 11.94 8.92 -18.78
N TRP A 1103 12.91 9.37 -18.02
CA TRP A 1103 12.77 9.97 -16.70
C TRP A 1103 13.29 11.40 -16.71
N SER A 1104 12.69 12.26 -15.90
CA SER A 1104 13.22 13.57 -15.58
C SER A 1104 14.42 13.44 -14.64
N ARG A 1105 15.23 14.49 -14.59
CA ARG A 1105 16.33 14.61 -13.63
C ARG A 1105 15.89 14.43 -12.17
N ASP A 1106 14.65 14.78 -11.83
CA ASP A 1106 14.09 14.64 -10.48
C ASP A 1106 13.65 13.22 -10.14
N GLY A 1107 13.66 12.31 -11.12
CA GLY A 1107 13.24 10.92 -10.99
C GLY A 1107 11.76 10.67 -11.31
N GLN A 1108 11.08 11.61 -11.98
CA GLN A 1108 9.71 11.39 -12.45
C GLN A 1108 9.74 10.69 -13.80
N LEU A 1109 8.97 9.61 -13.97
CA LEU A 1109 8.78 9.01 -15.28
C LEU A 1109 8.01 9.99 -16.19
N LEU A 1110 8.60 10.34 -17.33
CA LEU A 1110 8.05 11.27 -18.31
C LEU A 1110 7.32 10.54 -19.44
N ARG A 1111 7.93 9.47 -19.98
CA ARG A 1111 7.35 8.67 -21.07
C ARG A 1111 7.80 7.22 -21.00
N ILE A 1112 6.95 6.32 -21.47
CA ILE A 1112 7.36 4.98 -21.90
C ILE A 1112 7.19 4.93 -23.41
N LEU A 1113 8.24 4.53 -24.12
CA LEU A 1113 8.27 4.40 -25.55
C LEU A 1113 8.21 2.90 -25.86
N THR A 1114 7.15 2.47 -26.53
CA THR A 1114 6.87 1.09 -26.93
C THR A 1114 7.00 0.94 -28.44
N GLY A 1115 7.06 -0.27 -28.98
CA GLY A 1115 7.10 -0.51 -30.44
C GLY A 1115 8.22 -1.39 -30.94
N HIS A 1116 9.14 -1.80 -30.06
CA HIS A 1116 10.06 -2.91 -30.33
C HIS A 1116 9.39 -4.23 -29.92
N GLU A 1117 9.59 -5.29 -30.71
CA GLU A 1117 9.00 -6.62 -30.45
C GLU A 1117 9.90 -7.49 -29.57
N ASP A 1118 11.19 -7.15 -29.50
CA ASP A 1118 12.24 -7.85 -28.76
C ASP A 1118 12.92 -6.94 -27.71
N PRO A 1119 13.80 -7.49 -26.84
CA PRO A 1119 14.54 -6.74 -25.83
C PRO A 1119 15.27 -5.51 -26.38
N ILE A 1120 15.25 -4.40 -25.62
CA ILE A 1120 16.10 -3.25 -25.93
C ILE A 1120 17.54 -3.59 -25.57
N ILE A 1121 18.39 -3.69 -26.59
CA ILE A 1121 19.81 -4.05 -26.42
C ILE A 1121 20.67 -2.78 -26.27
N SER A 1122 20.27 -1.67 -26.92
CA SER A 1122 21.06 -0.45 -26.98
C SER A 1122 20.25 0.84 -26.95
N LEU A 1123 20.78 1.87 -26.30
CA LEU A 1123 20.18 3.22 -26.20
C LEU A 1123 21.26 4.28 -26.34
N ALA A 1124 21.02 5.29 -27.17
CA ALA A 1124 21.90 6.43 -27.30
C ALA A 1124 21.13 7.73 -27.61
N TRP A 1125 21.54 8.81 -26.95
CA TRP A 1125 21.03 10.16 -27.24
C TRP A 1125 21.93 10.88 -28.25
N ALA A 1126 21.31 11.52 -29.22
CA ALA A 1126 21.96 12.45 -30.12
C ALA A 1126 22.20 13.80 -29.41
N PRO A 1127 23.19 14.59 -29.84
CA PRO A 1127 23.42 15.94 -29.32
C PRO A 1127 22.22 16.88 -29.43
N ASN A 1128 21.32 16.64 -30.40
CA ASN A 1128 20.11 17.42 -30.62
C ASN A 1128 18.89 16.94 -29.80
N GLY A 1129 19.03 15.94 -28.94
CA GLY A 1129 17.96 15.42 -28.10
C GLY A 1129 17.09 14.32 -28.76
N LEU A 1130 17.49 13.77 -29.91
CA LEU A 1130 16.89 12.54 -30.44
C LEU A 1130 17.36 11.31 -29.65
N LEU A 1131 16.45 10.41 -29.33
CA LEU A 1131 16.76 9.12 -28.71
C LEU A 1131 16.72 8.02 -29.78
N ALA A 1132 17.80 7.26 -29.91
CA ALA A 1132 17.84 6.03 -30.69
C ALA A 1132 17.75 4.82 -29.77
N SER A 1133 16.80 3.92 -30.05
CA SER A 1133 16.69 2.61 -29.42
C SER A 1133 16.93 1.50 -30.43
N GLY A 1134 17.89 0.62 -30.13
CA GLY A 1134 18.18 -0.58 -30.90
C GLY A 1134 17.71 -1.82 -30.16
N SER A 1135 17.09 -2.74 -30.89
CA SER A 1135 16.44 -3.93 -30.34
C SER A 1135 16.89 -5.22 -31.02
N GLY A 1136 16.63 -6.34 -30.36
CA GLY A 1136 16.83 -7.69 -30.90
C GLY A 1136 16.03 -7.97 -32.17
N ASP A 1137 14.97 -7.21 -32.42
CA ASP A 1137 14.09 -7.34 -33.59
C ASP A 1137 14.73 -6.90 -34.92
N GLY A 1138 15.97 -6.36 -34.87
CA GLY A 1138 16.70 -5.89 -36.04
C GLY A 1138 16.37 -4.45 -36.45
N THR A 1139 15.60 -3.73 -35.64
CA THR A 1139 15.20 -2.35 -35.92
C THR A 1139 15.88 -1.33 -35.02
N VAL A 1140 16.08 -0.12 -35.55
CA VAL A 1140 16.40 1.07 -34.76
C VAL A 1140 15.29 2.09 -34.91
N LEU A 1141 14.73 2.51 -33.77
CA LEU A 1141 13.73 3.55 -33.70
C LEU A 1141 14.37 4.86 -33.21
N MET A 1142 14.27 5.91 -34.02
CA MET A 1142 14.68 7.26 -33.65
C MET A 1142 13.45 8.08 -33.27
N ARG A 1143 13.48 8.68 -32.07
CA ARG A 1143 12.34 9.37 -31.46
C ARG A 1143 12.76 10.71 -30.87
N SER A 1144 11.99 11.76 -31.16
CA SER A 1144 12.09 13.03 -30.42
C SER A 1144 11.42 12.88 -29.06
N VAL A 1145 12.09 13.35 -28.00
CA VAL A 1145 11.56 13.30 -26.62
C VAL A 1145 11.10 14.67 -26.10
N SER A 1146 11.26 15.71 -26.91
CA SER A 1146 11.03 17.09 -26.53
C SER A 1146 9.55 17.49 -26.61
N LEU A 1147 8.82 17.57 -25.48
CA LEU A 1147 7.60 18.36 -25.37
C LEU A 1147 7.44 18.99 -23.97
N GLN A 1148 7.24 20.31 -23.95
CA GLN A 1148 7.03 21.12 -22.76
C GLN A 1148 5.64 20.84 -22.15
N PHE A 1149 5.63 20.45 -20.88
CA PHE A 1149 4.45 20.05 -20.08
C PHE A 1149 3.41 21.17 -19.89
N ALA A 1150 3.76 22.43 -20.22
CA ALA A 1150 2.92 23.60 -19.97
C ALA A 1150 1.74 23.76 -20.95
N ASP A 1151 1.87 23.27 -22.19
CA ASP A 1151 0.85 23.51 -23.23
C ASP A 1151 -0.32 22.52 -23.18
N LEU A 1152 -0.19 21.40 -22.46
CA LEU A 1152 -1.21 20.33 -22.41
C LEU A 1152 -2.31 20.56 -21.37
N ILE A 1153 -2.03 21.29 -20.28
CA ILE A 1153 -3.03 21.52 -19.22
C ILE A 1153 -4.10 22.53 -19.68
N GLU A 1154 -3.75 23.53 -20.49
CA GLU A 1154 -4.73 24.49 -21.02
C GLU A 1154 -5.68 23.87 -22.07
N VAL A 1155 -5.24 22.85 -22.81
CA VAL A 1155 -6.10 22.13 -23.79
C VAL A 1155 -7.04 21.13 -23.10
N SER A 1156 -6.74 20.69 -21.88
CA SER A 1156 -7.57 19.71 -21.14
C SER A 1156 -8.97 20.22 -20.70
N LEU A 1157 -9.28 21.50 -20.98
CA LEU A 1157 -10.56 22.14 -20.66
C LEU A 1157 -11.59 22.12 -21.81
N VAL A 1158 -11.36 21.37 -22.91
CA VAL A 1158 -12.39 21.29 -23.97
C VAL A 1158 -13.65 20.55 -23.47
N PRO A 1159 -14.84 21.18 -23.49
CA PRO A 1159 -16.08 20.61 -22.93
C PRO A 1159 -16.68 19.43 -23.72
N SER A 1160 -16.02 18.94 -24.77
CA SER A 1160 -16.60 18.06 -25.80
C SER A 1160 -16.70 16.58 -25.43
N PHE A 1161 -16.06 16.14 -24.34
CA PHE A 1161 -16.10 14.73 -23.92
C PHE A 1161 -17.19 14.46 -22.87
N ARG A 1162 -17.95 13.37 -23.06
CA ARG A 1162 -19.02 12.94 -22.13
C ARG A 1162 -18.40 12.48 -20.80
N ARG A 1163 -18.97 12.94 -19.67
CA ARG A 1163 -18.62 12.38 -18.35
C ARG A 1163 -19.14 10.94 -18.23
N LEU A 1164 -18.28 10.00 -17.85
CA LEU A 1164 -18.68 8.63 -17.48
C LEU A 1164 -19.80 8.66 -16.44
N SER A 1165 -20.83 7.84 -16.63
CA SER A 1165 -21.92 7.69 -15.66
C SER A 1165 -21.42 7.07 -14.35
N SER A 1166 -22.19 7.25 -13.27
CA SER A 1166 -21.85 6.72 -11.95
C SER A 1166 -21.71 5.19 -11.92
N GLU A 1167 -22.37 4.50 -12.85
CA GLU A 1167 -22.38 3.04 -12.97
C GLU A 1167 -21.20 2.53 -13.80
N GLU A 1168 -20.84 3.23 -14.88
CA GLU A 1168 -19.63 2.97 -15.68
C GLU A 1168 -18.36 3.22 -14.85
N ARG A 1169 -18.33 4.31 -14.06
CA ARG A 1169 -17.26 4.57 -13.08
C ARG A 1169 -17.13 3.46 -12.05
N ARG A 1170 -18.24 2.91 -11.57
CA ARG A 1170 -18.20 1.79 -10.61
C ARG A 1170 -17.71 0.51 -11.23
N ARG A 1171 -18.06 0.22 -12.49
CA ARG A 1171 -17.59 -0.99 -13.19
C ARG A 1171 -16.10 -0.96 -13.50
N ALA A 1172 -15.60 0.18 -13.98
CA ALA A 1172 -14.18 0.37 -14.32
C ALA A 1172 -13.24 0.49 -13.10
N LEU A 1173 -13.77 0.77 -11.90
CA LEU A 1173 -12.98 1.02 -10.68
C LEU A 1173 -13.14 -0.09 -9.62
N LEU A 1174 -13.80 -1.21 -9.95
CA LEU A 1174 -13.86 -2.38 -9.07
C LEU A 1174 -12.59 -3.23 -9.22
N PRO A 1175 -12.05 -3.81 -8.14
CA PRO A 1175 -10.94 -4.73 -8.25
C PRO A 1175 -11.39 -5.99 -9.01
N PRO A 1176 -10.47 -6.68 -9.72
CA PRO A 1176 -10.74 -8.04 -10.15
C PRO A 1176 -11.11 -8.88 -8.92
N PRO A 1177 -11.98 -9.89 -9.06
CA PRO A 1177 -12.26 -10.80 -7.94
C PRO A 1177 -10.93 -11.39 -7.44
N PRO A 1178 -10.80 -11.64 -6.13
CA PRO A 1178 -9.62 -12.33 -5.63
C PRO A 1178 -9.45 -13.63 -6.43
N LEU A 1179 -8.21 -13.95 -6.79
CA LEU A 1179 -7.86 -15.26 -7.31
C LEU A 1179 -8.30 -16.27 -6.24
N ASP A 1180 -9.45 -16.90 -6.45
CA ASP A 1180 -9.86 -18.05 -5.67
C ASP A 1180 -8.80 -19.13 -5.92
N ASP A 1181 -8.17 -19.57 -4.83
CA ASP A 1181 -7.39 -20.80 -4.79
C ASP A 1181 -8.32 -21.95 -5.22
N GLU A 1182 -8.35 -22.26 -6.52
CA GLU A 1182 -8.83 -23.52 -7.06
C GLU A 1182 -7.86 -24.64 -6.65
N ALA A 1183 -7.88 -24.98 -5.36
CA ALA A 1183 -7.26 -26.18 -4.83
C ALA A 1183 -8.04 -26.66 -3.60
N GLY A 1184 -9.28 -27.13 -3.81
CA GLY A 1184 -9.94 -27.93 -2.80
C GLY A 1184 -11.47 -27.91 -2.78
N ASP A 1185 -12.13 -28.21 -3.90
CA ASP A 1185 -13.48 -28.77 -3.80
C ASP A 1185 -13.86 -29.61 -5.03
N ALA A 1186 -13.19 -30.76 -5.14
CA ALA A 1186 -13.56 -31.80 -6.09
C ALA A 1186 -13.63 -33.16 -5.38
N ASP A 1187 -14.43 -33.26 -4.31
CA ASP A 1187 -14.93 -34.58 -3.88
C ASP A 1187 -16.17 -34.49 -2.98
N GLN A 1188 -17.32 -34.14 -3.57
CA GLN A 1188 -18.63 -34.61 -3.10
C GLN A 1188 -19.75 -34.17 -4.06
N ARG A 1189 -20.02 -34.99 -5.08
CA ARG A 1189 -21.37 -35.30 -5.60
C ARG A 1189 -21.31 -36.43 -6.65
N HIS A 1190 -21.70 -37.62 -6.18
CA HIS A 1190 -22.30 -38.74 -6.92
C HIS A 1190 -21.51 -39.47 -8.03
N SER A 1191 -20.72 -40.48 -7.63
CA SER A 1191 -20.92 -41.91 -7.97
C SER A 1191 -19.78 -42.76 -7.45
#